data_AF-A0A3B0N1V1-F1
#
_entry.id   AF-A0A3B0N1V1-F1
#
_cell.length_a   1.000
_cell.length_b   1.000
_cell.length_c   1.000
_cell.angle_alpha   90.00
_cell.angle_beta   90.00
_cell.angle_gamma   90.00
#
_symmetry.space_group_name_H-M   'P 1'
#
loop_
_entity.id
_entity.type
_entity.pdbx_description
1 polymer ?
#
loop_
_entity_poly.entity_id
_entity_poly.type
_entity_poly.pdbx_seq_one_letter_code
_entity_poly.pdbx_strand_id
1 'polypeptide(L)'
;MSDETNTTKNYNQDVEQDLNMVAYMFAGLAMMLNIRLSYSAAPFALLRFKLPENLFSVFVRTTSSALELWCLPSMLLGNVMEQVYNHTQNTTKPHTANLKTAASDMLTDAGTLHNNASLLEGAAKGTSVHDEEALKQKAGTDNEKDSPGTLRYLAKKLYEAANDLHNAMASGAAGKQEAQQLANEIGQEEGPDGKLRHALAKLAGGTGQAGAVTGAYSQVQSKFQQVERQQTTYKSKGKQTLYKAVVEAWNAFKNVYNADLKRLAEALRDAVGESDEAELRKALKDLNNNGGDDKATEVIQKYNDVADKYKAVKALETTYKAITGIKSQYEGVESKFTELQTKYSKAIYQYKWHLLTMPSIITNWLNFLTFVILFIVYISGGDQGSVTGYYWVMAISGFVFGINMVLVYAVDYRYLPYYIAGENSFPIVTSAILYFTTSIFGNRRKYNSDYLVVLIDISISIAIALVAAILWTKAFWEYRAPKADRDSPKAEVISPALLVLVGMGLVYSIYPGIAPGMIVPFYLIDKIEMVLLILTTFPPLIFAFTTKYAPNWSPKTKFLLTTFSFGGWKEYEDNGKVYGWLWHFFDILAPLQIILAVIFIYSIHYRDSSISRSIVNQPKMSTFLTIIFYMCHEIMLATGFPGLVCNSGVTWVLLPTQWVGALLMVFLAFYSIGYITEYKRHDPSEWPTDGMTWWNSVCYWLKMASKITNKNFKQLFTTDLRRGLIICHKEIKFPIHTNIN
;
A
#
# COMPACT_ATOMS: atom_id res chain seq x y z
N MET A 1 19.36 -18.41 14.37
CA MET A 1 18.53 -18.81 15.52
C MET A 1 17.08 -18.54 15.14
N SER A 2 16.33 -19.63 14.93
CA SER A 2 14.87 -19.78 14.81
C SER A 2 14.06 -18.79 13.96
N ASP A 3 13.79 -19.17 12.70
CA ASP A 3 12.56 -18.79 11.98
C ASP A 3 11.32 -19.55 12.52
N GLU A 4 11.52 -20.56 13.39
CA GLU A 4 10.50 -21.46 13.93
C GLU A 4 9.55 -20.82 14.96
N THR A 5 9.87 -19.65 15.53
CA THR A 5 9.04 -18.99 16.55
C THR A 5 8.18 -17.85 16.00
N ASN A 6 8.00 -17.76 14.67
CA ASN A 6 7.25 -16.66 14.08
C ASN A 6 5.75 -16.77 14.42
N THR A 7 5.33 -15.98 15.41
CA THR A 7 3.98 -15.90 15.99
C THR A 7 2.89 -15.46 15.02
N THR A 8 3.26 -14.92 13.85
CA THR A 8 2.31 -14.39 12.86
C THR A 8 2.19 -15.27 11.62
N LYS A 9 2.98 -16.35 11.47
CA LYS A 9 3.19 -17.11 10.20
C LYS A 9 1.91 -17.47 9.45
N ASN A 10 0.88 -17.95 10.14
CA ASN A 10 -0.36 -18.45 9.55
C ASN A 10 -1.60 -17.61 9.90
N TYR A 11 -1.39 -16.33 10.18
CA TYR A 11 -2.44 -15.33 10.37
C TYR A 11 -3.09 -14.93 9.04
N ASN A 12 -4.41 -15.08 8.91
CA ASN A 12 -5.15 -14.60 7.73
C ASN A 12 -6.62 -14.31 8.05
N GLN A 13 -7.23 -13.40 7.28
CA GLN A 13 -8.68 -13.23 7.17
C GLN A 13 -9.04 -12.92 5.70
N ASP A 14 -10.19 -13.41 5.24
CA ASP A 14 -10.76 -13.03 3.95
C ASP A 14 -11.10 -11.53 3.91
N VAL A 15 -10.68 -10.87 2.84
CA VAL A 15 -10.57 -9.41 2.77
C VAL A 15 -11.71 -8.81 1.95
N GLU A 16 -12.52 -7.91 2.55
CA GLU A 16 -13.34 -6.95 1.79
C GLU A 16 -12.42 -5.89 1.14
N GLN A 17 -11.77 -6.27 0.04
CA GLN A 17 -10.70 -5.49 -0.57
C GLN A 17 -11.17 -4.11 -1.06
N ASP A 18 -12.39 -4.01 -1.59
CA ASP A 18 -12.93 -2.76 -2.10
C ASP A 18 -13.25 -1.75 -0.99
N LEU A 19 -13.78 -2.18 0.16
CA LEU A 19 -14.04 -1.29 1.29
C LEU A 19 -12.75 -0.65 1.82
N ASN A 20 -11.68 -1.46 1.92
CA ASN A 20 -10.37 -0.98 2.34
C ASN A 20 -9.78 0.04 1.37
N MET A 21 -9.88 -0.20 0.06
CA MET A 21 -9.42 0.76 -0.97
C MET A 21 -10.11 2.12 -0.81
N VAL A 22 -11.44 2.11 -0.66
CA VAL A 22 -12.23 3.33 -0.51
C VAL A 22 -11.89 4.05 0.81
N ALA A 23 -11.73 3.32 1.90
CA ALA A 23 -11.34 3.90 3.19
C ALA A 23 -9.97 4.61 3.14
N TYR A 24 -8.96 4.02 2.49
CA TYR A 24 -7.66 4.67 2.30
C TYR A 24 -7.74 5.92 1.42
N MET A 25 -8.53 5.88 0.35
CA MET A 25 -8.72 7.04 -0.53
C MET A 25 -9.40 8.20 0.20
N PHE A 26 -10.45 7.93 0.98
CA PHE A 26 -11.12 8.96 1.79
C PHE A 26 -10.25 9.45 2.95
N ALA A 27 -9.44 8.60 3.58
CA ALA A 27 -8.49 9.02 4.60
C ALA A 27 -7.45 10.00 4.04
N GLY A 28 -6.87 9.71 2.87
CA GLY A 28 -5.95 10.63 2.18
C GLY A 28 -6.63 11.95 1.79
N LEU A 29 -7.84 11.88 1.22
CA LEU A 29 -8.62 13.06 0.85
C LEU A 29 -8.94 13.95 2.06
N ALA A 30 -9.36 13.35 3.18
CA ALA A 30 -9.76 14.07 4.38
C ALA A 30 -8.57 14.73 5.11
N MET A 31 -7.37 14.21 4.92
CA MET A 31 -6.18 14.71 5.62
C MET A 31 -5.66 16.03 5.06
N MET A 32 -5.75 16.24 3.75
CA MET A 32 -5.31 17.48 3.11
C MET A 32 -6.24 18.69 3.37
N LEU A 33 -7.46 18.46 3.88
CA LEU A 33 -8.42 19.51 4.24
C LEU A 33 -7.84 20.52 5.26
N ASN A 34 -7.03 20.05 6.22
CA ASN A 34 -6.39 20.90 7.23
C ASN A 34 -5.44 21.94 6.60
N ILE A 35 -4.62 21.50 5.65
CA ILE A 35 -3.65 22.36 4.95
C ILE A 35 -4.39 23.45 4.15
N ARG A 36 -5.50 23.11 3.49
CA ARG A 36 -6.31 24.11 2.78
C ARG A 36 -7.00 25.11 3.70
N LEU A 37 -7.51 24.70 4.86
CA LEU A 37 -8.10 25.65 5.80
C LEU A 37 -7.04 26.65 6.32
N SER A 38 -5.79 26.19 6.44
CA SER A 38 -4.63 27.04 6.69
C SER A 38 -4.39 28.05 5.54
N TYR A 39 -4.38 27.62 4.28
CA TYR A 39 -4.00 28.49 3.16
C TYR A 39 -5.16 29.34 2.60
N SER A 40 -6.34 28.76 2.43
CA SER A 40 -7.48 29.39 1.74
C SER A 40 -8.49 30.05 2.68
N ALA A 41 -8.68 29.56 3.91
CA ALA A 41 -9.62 30.17 4.86
C ALA A 41 -8.98 31.23 5.76
N ALA A 42 -7.67 31.16 6.02
CA ALA A 42 -6.92 32.20 6.75
C ALA A 42 -7.07 33.64 6.21
N PRO A 43 -7.12 33.92 4.89
CA PRO A 43 -7.43 35.26 4.37
C PRO A 43 -8.74 35.83 4.86
N PHE A 44 -9.79 35.05 4.68
CA PHE A 44 -11.14 35.44 5.00
C PHE A 44 -11.39 35.43 6.52
N ALA A 45 -10.65 34.60 7.27
CA ALA A 45 -10.63 34.62 8.72
C ALA A 45 -10.02 35.93 9.26
N LEU A 46 -8.96 36.45 8.64
CA LEU A 46 -8.38 37.74 9.03
C LEU A 46 -9.30 38.94 8.80
N LEU A 47 -10.00 38.95 7.65
CA LEU A 47 -11.02 39.96 7.35
C LEU A 47 -12.11 39.96 8.41
N ARG A 48 -12.51 38.76 8.87
CA ARG A 48 -13.45 38.60 9.98
C ARG A 48 -12.88 39.10 11.33
N PHE A 49 -11.61 38.83 11.62
CA PHE A 49 -10.97 39.25 12.87
C PHE A 49 -10.58 40.75 12.91
N LYS A 50 -10.99 41.53 11.90
CA LYS A 50 -10.71 42.97 11.75
C LYS A 50 -9.22 43.30 11.82
N LEU A 51 -8.37 42.41 11.32
CA LEU A 51 -6.92 42.65 11.23
C LEU A 51 -6.58 43.37 9.91
N PRO A 52 -5.62 44.31 9.93
CA PRO A 52 -5.15 44.99 8.72
C PRO A 52 -4.76 44.03 7.58
N GLU A 53 -5.22 44.30 6.35
CA GLU A 53 -4.97 43.44 5.18
C GLU A 53 -3.48 43.23 4.88
N ASN A 54 -2.61 44.15 5.27
CA ASN A 54 -1.16 44.02 5.12
C ASN A 54 -0.53 42.96 6.04
N LEU A 55 -1.27 42.43 7.03
CA LEU A 55 -0.86 41.29 7.87
C LEU A 55 -1.25 39.95 7.26
N PHE A 56 -1.96 39.95 6.13
CA PHE A 56 -2.50 38.76 5.49
C PHE A 56 -1.45 37.68 5.21
N SER A 57 -0.41 38.05 4.45
CA SER A 57 0.67 37.13 4.10
C SER A 57 1.41 36.59 5.33
N VAL A 58 1.57 37.42 6.38
CA VAL A 58 2.28 37.03 7.61
C VAL A 58 1.46 36.00 8.38
N PHE A 59 0.16 36.22 8.56
CA PHE A 59 -0.71 35.31 9.32
C PHE A 59 -0.88 33.94 8.64
N VAL A 60 -1.11 33.92 7.31
CA VAL A 60 -1.21 32.66 6.54
C VAL A 60 0.07 31.86 6.70
N ARG A 61 1.22 32.51 6.50
CA ARG A 61 2.53 31.87 6.64
C ARG A 61 2.74 31.33 8.04
N THR A 62 2.47 32.13 9.08
CA THR A 62 2.63 31.69 10.47
C THR A 62 1.74 30.49 10.81
N THR A 63 0.50 30.48 10.33
CA THR A 63 -0.46 29.38 10.59
C THR A 63 -0.06 28.11 9.85
N SER A 64 0.30 28.18 8.56
CA SER A 64 0.72 27.00 7.81
C SER A 64 2.05 26.43 8.30
N SER A 65 3.03 27.31 8.53
CA SER A 65 4.33 26.91 9.07
C SER A 65 4.22 26.25 10.45
N ALA A 66 3.29 26.70 11.30
CA ALA A 66 3.02 26.04 12.57
C ALA A 66 2.42 24.64 12.39
N LEU A 67 1.42 24.50 11.50
CA LEU A 67 0.80 23.22 11.18
C LEU A 67 1.83 22.19 10.67
N GLU A 68 2.65 22.60 9.70
CA GLU A 68 3.72 21.76 9.12
C GLU A 68 4.78 21.37 10.16
N LEU A 69 5.14 22.28 11.05
CA LEU A 69 6.12 22.03 12.10
C LEU A 69 5.61 21.03 13.16
N TRP A 70 4.36 21.17 13.62
CA TRP A 70 3.76 20.29 14.61
C TRP A 70 3.47 18.88 14.07
N CYS A 71 3.43 18.72 12.75
CA CYS A 71 3.35 17.42 12.09
C CYS A 71 4.60 16.55 12.41
N LEU A 72 5.81 17.11 12.35
CA LEU A 72 7.08 16.38 12.50
C LEU A 72 7.22 15.55 13.80
N PRO A 73 6.97 16.10 15.01
CA PRO A 73 7.07 15.32 16.25
C PRO A 73 6.00 14.23 16.35
N SER A 74 4.81 14.46 15.80
CA SER A 74 3.73 13.47 15.79
C SER A 74 4.00 12.32 14.80
N MET A 75 4.61 12.62 13.65
CA MET A 75 5.10 11.60 12.72
C MET A 75 6.22 10.76 13.35
N LEU A 76 7.13 11.39 14.10
CA LEU A 76 8.17 10.67 14.84
C LEU A 76 7.57 9.70 15.86
N LEU A 77 6.56 10.15 16.61
CA LEU A 77 5.85 9.29 17.56
C LEU A 77 5.21 8.08 16.87
N GLY A 78 4.50 8.31 15.76
CA GLY A 78 3.91 7.23 14.96
C GLY A 78 4.96 6.25 14.43
N ASN A 79 6.12 6.76 13.99
CA ASN A 79 7.23 5.93 13.53
C ASN A 79 7.78 5.08 14.67
N VAL A 80 8.00 5.66 15.86
CA VAL A 80 8.44 4.89 17.04
C VAL A 80 7.44 3.79 17.40
N MET A 81 6.13 4.08 17.37
CA MET A 81 5.09 3.07 17.62
C MET A 81 5.15 1.90 16.64
N GLU A 82 5.32 2.18 15.35
CA GLU A 82 5.43 1.16 14.31
C GLU A 82 6.74 0.37 14.42
N GLN A 83 7.87 1.02 14.69
CA GLN A 83 9.15 0.34 14.85
C GLN A 83 9.19 -0.53 16.11
N VAL A 84 8.55 -0.09 17.20
CA VAL A 84 8.32 -0.93 18.39
C VAL A 84 7.50 -2.15 17.99
N TYR A 85 6.38 -1.98 17.29
CA TYR A 85 5.57 -3.10 16.80
C TYR A 85 6.40 -4.06 15.93
N ASN A 86 7.16 -3.54 14.97
CA ASN A 86 7.96 -4.34 14.05
C ASN A 86 9.05 -5.15 14.76
N HIS A 87 9.62 -4.62 15.85
CA HIS A 87 10.62 -5.30 16.65
C HIS A 87 10.03 -6.37 17.58
N THR A 88 8.84 -6.13 18.15
CA THR A 88 8.26 -6.98 19.19
C THR A 88 7.23 -7.98 18.67
N GLN A 89 6.60 -7.76 17.52
CA GLN A 89 5.48 -8.59 17.03
C GLN A 89 5.83 -10.07 16.86
N ASN A 90 7.09 -10.39 16.55
CA ASN A 90 7.56 -11.78 16.37
C ASN A 90 8.03 -12.42 17.69
N THR A 91 8.08 -11.65 18.78
CA THR A 91 8.33 -12.20 20.10
C THR A 91 7.03 -12.74 20.67
N THR A 92 7.10 -13.80 21.48
CA THR A 92 5.90 -14.42 22.07
C THR A 92 5.27 -13.54 23.15
N LYS A 93 6.09 -12.83 23.92
CA LYS A 93 5.71 -12.07 25.11
C LYS A 93 4.50 -11.13 24.94
N PRO A 94 4.37 -10.33 23.86
CA PRO A 94 3.21 -9.47 23.64
C PRO A 94 1.90 -10.23 23.39
N HIS A 95 1.98 -11.50 23.02
CA HIS A 95 0.84 -12.35 22.64
C HIS A 95 0.42 -13.32 23.74
N THR A 96 1.29 -13.60 24.71
CA THR A 96 1.09 -14.61 25.76
C THR A 96 -0.24 -14.44 26.50
N ALA A 97 -0.57 -13.23 26.94
CA ALA A 97 -1.80 -12.96 27.69
C ALA A 97 -3.07 -13.23 26.84
N ASN A 98 -3.03 -12.83 25.58
CA ASN A 98 -4.16 -12.97 24.66
C ASN A 98 -4.34 -14.43 24.23
N LEU A 99 -3.23 -15.12 23.95
CA LEU A 99 -3.23 -16.56 23.65
C LEU A 99 -3.74 -17.37 24.85
N LYS A 100 -3.31 -17.03 26.07
CA LYS A 100 -3.82 -17.67 27.29
C LYS A 100 -5.33 -17.50 27.43
N THR A 101 -5.83 -16.29 27.19
CA THR A 101 -7.28 -16.00 27.25
C THR A 101 -8.06 -16.80 26.21
N ALA A 102 -7.50 -17.01 25.02
CA ALA A 102 -8.13 -17.79 23.95
C ALA A 102 -7.91 -19.31 24.05
N ALA A 103 -7.01 -19.77 24.92
CA ALA A 103 -6.51 -21.15 24.92
C ALA A 103 -7.61 -22.20 25.16
N SER A 104 -8.55 -21.94 26.07
CA SER A 104 -9.66 -22.87 26.37
C SER A 104 -10.60 -23.06 25.17
N ASP A 105 -10.95 -21.97 24.49
CA ASP A 105 -11.83 -22.01 23.32
C ASP A 105 -11.13 -22.66 22.13
N MET A 106 -9.84 -22.36 21.95
CA MET A 106 -9.02 -22.99 20.92
C MET A 106 -8.82 -24.48 21.19
N LEU A 107 -8.71 -24.90 22.45
CA LEU A 107 -8.59 -26.31 22.82
C LEU A 107 -9.85 -27.10 22.41
N THR A 108 -11.02 -26.50 22.62
CA THR A 108 -12.32 -27.09 22.22
C THR A 108 -12.41 -27.23 20.69
N ASP A 109 -12.04 -26.19 19.94
CA ASP A 109 -12.05 -26.23 18.48
C ASP A 109 -11.01 -27.22 17.94
N ALA A 110 -9.82 -27.28 18.55
CA ALA A 110 -8.78 -28.24 18.21
C ALA A 110 -9.26 -29.68 18.44
N GLY A 111 -9.94 -29.97 19.55
CA GLY A 111 -10.55 -31.30 19.78
C GLY A 111 -11.57 -31.67 18.71
N THR A 112 -12.41 -30.71 18.28
CA THR A 112 -13.39 -30.95 17.22
C THR A 112 -12.72 -31.12 15.85
N LEU A 113 -11.69 -30.32 15.56
CA LEU A 113 -10.89 -30.42 14.34
C LEU A 113 -10.20 -31.79 14.25
N HIS A 114 -9.64 -32.29 15.35
CA HIS A 114 -9.08 -33.64 15.43
C HIS A 114 -10.12 -34.71 15.04
N ASN A 115 -11.32 -34.63 15.63
CA ASN A 115 -12.39 -35.59 15.34
C ASN A 115 -12.81 -35.54 13.86
N ASN A 116 -12.95 -34.34 13.29
CA ASN A 116 -13.28 -34.18 11.87
C ASN A 116 -12.16 -34.69 10.96
N ALA A 117 -10.89 -34.46 11.32
CA ALA A 117 -9.73 -34.97 10.58
C ALA A 117 -9.66 -36.51 10.65
N SER A 118 -9.97 -37.11 11.80
CA SER A 118 -10.08 -38.57 11.96
C SER A 118 -11.23 -39.17 11.14
N LEU A 119 -12.39 -38.52 11.09
CA LEU A 119 -13.48 -38.92 10.21
C LEU A 119 -13.10 -38.80 8.72
N LEU A 120 -12.38 -37.75 8.35
CA LEU A 120 -11.89 -37.55 6.99
C LEU A 120 -10.87 -38.64 6.59
N GLU A 121 -9.94 -38.96 7.48
CA GLU A 121 -8.97 -40.05 7.30
C GLU A 121 -9.67 -41.41 7.18
N GLY A 122 -10.65 -41.70 8.04
CA GLY A 122 -11.41 -42.94 7.99
C GLY A 122 -12.26 -43.08 6.72
N ALA A 123 -12.74 -41.96 6.17
CA ALA A 123 -13.48 -41.92 4.90
C ALA A 123 -12.55 -41.96 3.67
N ALA A 124 -11.29 -41.52 3.81
CA ALA A 124 -10.28 -41.65 2.78
C ALA A 124 -9.82 -43.11 2.66
N LYS A 125 -9.83 -43.62 1.43
CA LYS A 125 -9.55 -45.03 1.15
C LYS A 125 -8.10 -45.26 0.74
N GLY A 126 -7.67 -46.50 0.95
CA GLY A 126 -6.34 -46.99 0.60
C GLY A 126 -5.32 -46.93 1.74
N THR A 127 -4.17 -47.56 1.50
CA THR A 127 -2.97 -47.65 2.35
C THR A 127 -1.75 -46.99 1.68
N SER A 128 -1.83 -46.66 0.39
CA SER A 128 -0.80 -45.90 -0.33
C SER A 128 -1.38 -45.12 -1.50
N VAL A 129 -0.65 -44.11 -1.99
CA VAL A 129 -1.02 -43.21 -3.11
C VAL A 129 -1.58 -43.93 -4.35
N HIS A 130 -1.02 -45.10 -4.68
CA HIS A 130 -1.28 -45.83 -5.93
C HIS A 130 -1.95 -47.18 -5.70
N ASP A 131 -2.46 -47.43 -4.50
CA ASP A 131 -3.27 -48.62 -4.31
C ASP A 131 -4.63 -48.48 -5.00
N GLU A 132 -5.32 -49.60 -5.10
CA GLU A 132 -6.52 -49.70 -5.91
C GLU A 132 -7.67 -48.85 -5.36
N GLU A 133 -7.91 -48.91 -4.06
CA GLU A 133 -9.01 -48.18 -3.43
C GLU A 133 -8.77 -46.66 -3.41
N ALA A 134 -7.52 -46.19 -3.24
CA ALA A 134 -7.17 -44.77 -3.31
C ALA A 134 -7.34 -44.22 -4.74
N LEU A 135 -6.82 -44.94 -5.75
CA LEU A 135 -6.99 -44.53 -7.15
C LEU A 135 -8.46 -44.57 -7.56
N LYS A 136 -9.23 -45.57 -7.08
CA LYS A 136 -10.67 -45.69 -7.35
C LYS A 136 -11.46 -44.54 -6.73
N GLN A 137 -11.16 -44.17 -5.48
CA GLN A 137 -11.78 -43.02 -4.82
C GLN A 137 -11.45 -41.71 -5.58
N LYS A 138 -10.19 -41.52 -5.98
CA LYS A 138 -9.77 -40.33 -6.74
C LYS A 138 -10.34 -40.29 -8.17
N ALA A 139 -10.60 -41.45 -8.77
CA ALA A 139 -11.22 -41.54 -10.10
C ALA A 139 -12.68 -41.07 -10.10
N GLY A 140 -13.38 -41.23 -8.97
CA GLY A 140 -14.79 -40.90 -8.83
C GLY A 140 -15.71 -41.98 -9.44
N THR A 141 -16.92 -42.07 -8.89
CA THR A 141 -18.00 -42.91 -9.42
C THR A 141 -18.53 -42.36 -10.75
N ASP A 142 -19.44 -43.08 -11.41
CA ASP A 142 -20.05 -42.62 -12.67
C ASP A 142 -20.86 -41.33 -12.52
N ASN A 143 -21.38 -41.05 -11.32
CA ASN A 143 -22.06 -39.80 -11.01
C ASN A 143 -21.08 -38.63 -10.75
N GLU A 144 -19.79 -38.92 -10.56
CA GLU A 144 -18.75 -37.94 -10.19
C GLU A 144 -17.70 -37.77 -11.30
N LYS A 145 -17.81 -38.52 -12.40
CA LYS A 145 -16.83 -38.54 -13.49
C LYS A 145 -16.59 -37.18 -14.16
N ASP A 146 -17.60 -36.32 -14.11
CA ASP A 146 -17.55 -34.95 -14.64
C ASP A 146 -17.39 -33.89 -13.53
N SER A 147 -17.24 -34.30 -12.25
CA SER A 147 -17.02 -33.38 -11.12
C SER A 147 -15.60 -32.81 -11.13
N PRO A 148 -15.44 -31.48 -11.07
CA PRO A 148 -14.11 -30.85 -11.02
C PRO A 148 -13.28 -31.31 -9.83
N GLY A 149 -12.17 -32.00 -10.10
CA GLY A 149 -11.23 -32.51 -9.07
C GLY A 149 -11.05 -34.02 -9.05
N THR A 150 -11.88 -34.78 -9.80
CA THR A 150 -11.68 -36.23 -9.99
C THR A 150 -10.66 -36.51 -11.11
N LEU A 151 -9.98 -37.66 -11.05
CA LEU A 151 -9.01 -38.04 -12.08
C LEU A 151 -9.66 -38.19 -13.46
N ARG A 152 -10.91 -38.67 -13.54
CA ARG A 152 -11.65 -38.80 -14.81
C ARG A 152 -11.91 -37.43 -15.45
N TYR A 153 -12.38 -36.46 -14.65
CA TYR A 153 -12.58 -35.09 -15.12
C TYR A 153 -11.26 -34.43 -15.54
N LEU A 154 -10.22 -34.55 -14.72
CA LEU A 154 -8.92 -33.93 -15.00
C LEU A 154 -8.25 -34.56 -16.23
N ALA A 155 -8.40 -35.87 -16.45
CA ALA A 155 -7.95 -36.53 -17.67
C ALA A 155 -8.71 -36.04 -18.90
N LYS A 156 -10.03 -35.82 -18.80
CA LYS A 156 -10.83 -35.20 -19.88
C LYS A 156 -10.33 -33.79 -20.20
N LYS A 157 -10.08 -32.95 -19.19
CA LYS A 157 -9.53 -31.59 -19.39
C LYS A 157 -8.14 -31.59 -20.01
N LEU A 158 -7.28 -32.53 -19.60
CA LEU A 158 -5.96 -32.69 -20.20
C LEU A 158 -6.06 -33.13 -21.67
N TYR A 159 -7.00 -34.02 -22.01
CA TYR A 159 -7.28 -34.40 -23.40
C TYR A 159 -7.76 -33.19 -24.22
N GLU A 160 -8.75 -32.45 -23.72
CA GLU A 160 -9.29 -31.25 -24.38
C GLU A 160 -8.16 -30.24 -24.66
N ALA A 161 -7.34 -29.91 -23.67
CA ALA A 161 -6.22 -28.98 -23.84
C ALA A 161 -5.17 -29.50 -24.85
N ALA A 162 -4.82 -30.78 -24.80
CA ALA A 162 -3.86 -31.37 -25.73
C ALA A 162 -4.39 -31.40 -27.17
N ASN A 163 -5.68 -31.70 -27.33
CA ASN A 163 -6.37 -31.73 -28.62
C ASN A 163 -6.52 -30.31 -29.21
N ASP A 164 -6.85 -29.32 -28.38
CA ASP A 164 -6.90 -27.91 -28.79
C ASP A 164 -5.54 -27.40 -29.25
N LEU A 165 -4.47 -27.75 -28.52
CA LEU A 165 -3.10 -27.45 -28.93
C LEU A 165 -2.75 -28.13 -30.26
N HIS A 166 -3.12 -29.40 -30.45
CA HIS A 166 -2.91 -30.12 -31.71
C HIS A 166 -3.65 -29.46 -32.89
N ASN A 167 -4.93 -29.14 -32.72
CA ASN A 167 -5.78 -28.57 -33.75
C ASN A 167 -5.34 -27.16 -34.15
N ALA A 168 -4.80 -26.40 -33.20
CA ALA A 168 -4.27 -25.06 -33.44
C ALA A 168 -2.93 -25.04 -34.20
N MET A 169 -2.23 -26.18 -34.30
CA MET A 169 -0.95 -26.28 -34.99
C MET A 169 -1.13 -26.57 -36.49
N ALA A 170 -0.32 -25.91 -37.33
CA ALA A 170 -0.33 -26.13 -38.77
C ALA A 170 0.12 -27.57 -39.13
N SER A 171 -0.36 -28.10 -40.26
CA SER A 171 0.05 -29.42 -40.74
C SER A 171 1.58 -29.49 -40.92
N GLY A 172 2.20 -30.58 -40.44
CA GLY A 172 3.65 -30.79 -40.49
C GLY A 172 4.49 -29.92 -39.52
N ALA A 173 3.88 -29.07 -38.69
CA ALA A 173 4.62 -28.29 -37.70
C ALA A 173 5.13 -29.16 -36.55
N ALA A 174 6.39 -28.94 -36.14
CA ALA A 174 6.94 -29.52 -34.91
C ALA A 174 6.06 -29.15 -33.70
N GLY A 175 5.83 -30.10 -32.79
CA GLY A 175 4.87 -29.97 -31.68
C GLY A 175 3.47 -30.50 -32.00
N LYS A 176 3.04 -30.50 -33.27
CA LYS A 176 1.71 -31.00 -33.63
C LYS A 176 1.56 -32.50 -33.34
N GLN A 177 2.58 -33.29 -33.69
CA GLN A 177 2.56 -34.74 -33.48
C GLN A 177 2.66 -35.07 -31.98
N GLU A 178 3.47 -34.34 -31.22
CA GLU A 178 3.63 -34.54 -29.78
C GLU A 178 2.33 -34.25 -29.02
N ALA A 179 1.63 -33.15 -29.36
CA ALA A 179 0.33 -32.84 -28.80
C ALA A 179 -0.72 -33.91 -29.16
N GLN A 180 -0.69 -34.42 -30.40
CA GLN A 180 -1.56 -35.50 -30.84
C GLN A 180 -1.30 -36.81 -30.08
N GLN A 181 -0.02 -37.18 -29.92
CA GLN A 181 0.36 -38.39 -29.19
C GLN A 181 -0.05 -38.31 -27.73
N LEU A 182 0.08 -37.14 -27.09
CA LEU A 182 -0.43 -36.92 -25.74
C LEU A 182 -1.95 -37.13 -25.69
N ALA A 183 -2.72 -36.47 -26.57
CA ALA A 183 -4.18 -36.62 -26.63
C ALA A 183 -4.59 -38.08 -26.88
N ASN A 184 -3.88 -38.78 -27.76
CA ASN A 184 -4.13 -40.19 -28.08
C ASN A 184 -3.86 -41.12 -26.90
N GLU A 185 -2.84 -40.88 -26.08
CA GLU A 185 -2.60 -41.70 -24.88
C GLU A 185 -3.62 -41.46 -23.76
N ILE A 186 -4.18 -40.25 -23.70
CA ILE A 186 -5.22 -39.92 -22.73
C ILE A 186 -6.57 -40.55 -23.15
N GLY A 187 -6.92 -40.44 -24.43
CA GLY A 187 -8.16 -40.94 -25.02
C GLY A 187 -9.27 -39.88 -25.11
N GLN A 188 -10.02 -39.87 -26.22
CA GLN A 188 -11.15 -38.95 -26.43
C GLN A 188 -12.39 -39.33 -25.62
N GLU A 189 -12.57 -40.61 -25.36
CA GLU A 189 -13.70 -41.17 -24.62
C GLU A 189 -13.18 -42.26 -23.69
N GLU A 190 -14.05 -42.77 -22.82
CA GLU A 190 -13.76 -43.90 -21.93
C GLU A 190 -13.83 -45.26 -22.67
N GLY A 191 -13.92 -45.24 -24.01
CA GLY A 191 -14.19 -46.40 -24.87
C GLY A 191 -13.01 -47.31 -25.22
N PRO A 192 -11.91 -46.83 -25.87
CA PRO A 192 -10.89 -47.73 -26.40
C PRO A 192 -9.95 -48.31 -25.32
N ASP A 193 -9.68 -49.62 -25.40
CA ASP A 193 -8.79 -50.36 -24.50
C ASP A 193 -7.35 -49.77 -24.47
N GLY A 194 -6.78 -49.66 -23.26
CA GLY A 194 -5.37 -49.30 -23.04
C GLY A 194 -5.05 -47.81 -22.88
N LYS A 195 -6.04 -46.90 -22.93
CA LYS A 195 -5.85 -45.45 -22.74
C LYS A 195 -6.16 -44.99 -21.32
N LEU A 196 -5.61 -43.86 -20.88
CA LEU A 196 -5.73 -43.39 -19.48
C LEU A 196 -7.19 -43.25 -19.02
N ARG A 197 -8.04 -42.58 -19.80
CA ARG A 197 -9.46 -42.37 -19.43
C ARG A 197 -10.24 -43.68 -19.36
N HIS A 198 -9.94 -44.62 -20.24
CA HIS A 198 -10.53 -45.95 -20.21
C HIS A 198 -10.08 -46.76 -18.98
N ALA A 199 -8.78 -46.72 -18.65
CA ALA A 199 -8.24 -47.37 -17.46
C ALA A 199 -8.87 -46.80 -16.17
N LEU A 200 -9.06 -45.48 -16.10
CA LEU A 200 -9.75 -44.82 -14.98
C LEU A 200 -11.23 -45.21 -14.88
N ALA A 201 -11.95 -45.32 -16.00
CA ALA A 201 -13.34 -45.76 -16.02
C ALA A 201 -13.48 -47.24 -15.60
N LYS A 202 -12.60 -48.12 -16.09
CA LYS A 202 -12.54 -49.52 -15.64
C LYS A 202 -12.24 -49.65 -14.15
N LEU A 203 -11.33 -48.82 -13.63
CA LEU A 203 -11.02 -48.79 -12.20
C LEU A 203 -12.23 -48.36 -11.35
N ALA A 204 -13.00 -47.39 -11.83
CA ALA A 204 -14.22 -46.96 -11.13
C ALA A 204 -15.25 -48.09 -11.02
N GLY A 205 -15.40 -48.91 -12.06
CA GLY A 205 -16.40 -49.99 -12.13
C GLY A 205 -15.94 -51.39 -11.69
N GLY A 206 -14.64 -51.65 -11.54
CA GLY A 206 -14.10 -53.01 -11.34
C GLY A 206 -13.11 -53.17 -10.20
N THR A 207 -12.48 -54.35 -10.14
CA THR A 207 -11.34 -54.67 -9.26
C THR A 207 -10.10 -55.09 -10.05
N GLY A 208 -8.89 -54.93 -9.50
CA GLY A 208 -7.61 -55.33 -10.09
C GLY A 208 -7.06 -54.40 -11.18
N GLN A 209 -7.58 -53.17 -11.32
CA GLN A 209 -7.28 -52.28 -12.45
C GLN A 209 -6.23 -51.19 -12.14
N ALA A 210 -5.71 -51.14 -10.91
CA ALA A 210 -4.72 -50.12 -10.51
C ALA A 210 -3.46 -50.16 -11.40
N GLY A 211 -2.97 -51.35 -11.73
CA GLY A 211 -1.82 -51.55 -12.61
C GLY A 211 -2.02 -51.01 -14.03
N ALA A 212 -3.25 -51.06 -14.55
CA ALA A 212 -3.57 -50.50 -15.86
C ALA A 212 -3.52 -48.97 -15.83
N VAL A 213 -4.01 -48.36 -14.74
CA VAL A 213 -3.96 -46.90 -14.56
C VAL A 213 -2.52 -46.42 -14.38
N THR A 214 -1.69 -47.11 -13.59
CA THR A 214 -0.28 -46.73 -13.38
C THR A 214 0.55 -46.89 -14.67
N GLY A 215 0.29 -47.94 -15.44
CA GLY A 215 0.86 -48.14 -16.77
C GLY A 215 0.48 -47.01 -17.74
N ALA A 216 -0.81 -46.69 -17.85
CA ALA A 216 -1.30 -45.62 -18.71
C ALA A 216 -0.77 -44.24 -18.28
N TYR A 217 -0.68 -43.97 -16.97
CA TYR A 217 -0.08 -42.76 -16.45
C TYR A 217 1.37 -42.58 -16.90
N SER A 218 2.18 -43.65 -16.82
CA SER A 218 3.60 -43.61 -17.21
C SER A 218 3.76 -43.26 -18.70
N GLN A 219 2.86 -43.77 -19.55
CA GLN A 219 2.83 -43.44 -20.98
C GLN A 219 2.45 -41.97 -21.20
N VAL A 220 1.39 -41.49 -20.56
CA VAL A 220 0.95 -40.08 -20.65
C VAL A 220 2.05 -39.13 -20.16
N GLN A 221 2.73 -39.45 -19.04
CA GLN A 221 3.85 -38.68 -18.53
C GLN A 221 4.99 -38.57 -19.56
N SER A 222 5.35 -39.69 -20.20
CA SER A 222 6.38 -39.70 -21.24
C SER A 222 5.98 -38.82 -22.44
N LYS A 223 4.72 -38.85 -22.87
CA LYS A 223 4.22 -38.01 -23.96
C LYS A 223 4.15 -36.53 -23.58
N PHE A 224 3.76 -36.22 -22.34
CA PHE A 224 3.76 -34.85 -21.83
C PHE A 224 5.18 -34.25 -21.86
N GLN A 225 6.20 -35.00 -21.45
CA GLN A 225 7.59 -34.55 -21.54
C GLN A 225 8.03 -34.23 -22.99
N GLN A 226 7.47 -34.91 -23.99
CA GLN A 226 7.73 -34.58 -25.39
C GLN A 226 7.07 -33.26 -25.79
N VAL A 227 5.86 -32.99 -25.31
CA VAL A 227 5.18 -31.69 -25.48
C VAL A 227 5.97 -30.58 -24.79
N GLU A 228 6.48 -30.82 -23.58
CA GLU A 228 7.28 -29.84 -22.81
C GLU A 228 8.57 -29.43 -23.55
N ARG A 229 9.24 -30.38 -24.20
CA ARG A 229 10.42 -30.09 -25.05
C ARG A 229 10.12 -29.15 -26.22
N GLN A 230 8.85 -29.04 -26.64
CA GLN A 230 8.41 -28.17 -27.75
C GLN A 230 7.98 -26.77 -27.28
N GLN A 231 8.21 -26.40 -26.01
CA GLN A 231 7.83 -25.10 -25.46
C GLN A 231 8.30 -23.90 -26.32
N THR A 232 9.54 -23.93 -26.80
CA THR A 232 10.11 -22.86 -27.64
C THR A 232 9.38 -22.78 -28.98
N THR A 233 9.04 -23.92 -29.57
CA THR A 233 8.27 -24.04 -30.81
C THR A 233 6.88 -23.43 -30.63
N TYR A 234 6.14 -23.80 -29.57
CA TYR A 234 4.81 -23.24 -29.30
C TYR A 234 4.85 -21.73 -29.06
N LYS A 235 5.88 -21.22 -28.37
CA LYS A 235 6.09 -19.79 -28.17
C LYS A 235 6.31 -19.07 -29.51
N SER A 236 7.19 -19.59 -30.36
CA SER A 236 7.49 -19.00 -31.68
C SER A 236 6.28 -18.96 -32.63
N LYS A 237 5.33 -19.88 -32.44
CA LYS A 237 4.11 -20.00 -33.26
C LYS A 237 2.89 -19.29 -32.64
N GLY A 238 3.07 -18.52 -31.57
CA GLY A 238 1.97 -17.80 -30.90
C GLY A 238 0.96 -18.72 -30.20
N LYS A 239 1.35 -19.93 -29.81
CA LYS A 239 0.49 -20.95 -29.15
C LYS A 239 0.79 -21.12 -27.66
N GLN A 240 1.44 -20.13 -27.05
CA GLN A 240 1.86 -20.18 -25.65
C GLN A 240 0.69 -20.37 -24.67
N THR A 241 -0.45 -19.72 -24.91
CA THR A 241 -1.65 -19.86 -24.06
C THR A 241 -2.19 -21.29 -24.05
N LEU A 242 -2.27 -21.95 -25.22
CA LEU A 242 -2.74 -23.33 -25.33
C LEU A 242 -1.75 -24.31 -24.69
N TYR A 243 -0.45 -24.09 -24.88
CA TYR A 243 0.58 -24.87 -24.19
C TYR A 243 0.46 -24.76 -22.66
N LYS A 244 0.26 -23.54 -22.14
CA LYS A 244 0.04 -23.33 -20.70
C LYS A 244 -1.19 -24.09 -20.19
N ALA A 245 -2.28 -24.07 -20.94
CA ALA A 245 -3.47 -24.85 -20.59
C ALA A 245 -3.17 -26.36 -20.46
N VAL A 246 -2.32 -26.92 -21.34
CA VAL A 246 -1.87 -28.32 -21.24
C VAL A 246 -1.03 -28.55 -19.98
N VAL A 247 -0.08 -27.66 -19.69
CA VAL A 247 0.77 -27.75 -18.49
C VAL A 247 -0.05 -27.64 -17.20
N GLU A 248 -0.99 -26.71 -17.15
CA GLU A 248 -1.91 -26.51 -16.03
C GLU A 248 -2.80 -27.75 -15.82
N ALA A 249 -3.40 -28.28 -16.88
CA ALA A 249 -4.21 -29.49 -16.81
C ALA A 249 -3.40 -30.71 -16.38
N TRP A 250 -2.16 -30.85 -16.86
CA TRP A 250 -1.27 -31.94 -16.48
C TRP A 250 -0.87 -31.84 -15.02
N ASN A 251 -0.47 -30.66 -14.54
CA ASN A 251 -0.12 -30.46 -13.15
C ASN A 251 -1.33 -30.69 -12.23
N ALA A 252 -2.53 -30.24 -12.61
CA ALA A 252 -3.75 -30.53 -11.87
C ALA A 252 -4.00 -32.05 -11.76
N PHE A 253 -3.93 -32.78 -12.88
CA PHE A 253 -4.05 -34.24 -12.89
C PHE A 253 -2.98 -34.91 -12.03
N LYS A 254 -1.71 -34.56 -12.23
CA LYS A 254 -0.54 -35.12 -11.54
C LYS A 254 -0.61 -34.91 -10.03
N ASN A 255 -1.06 -33.74 -9.58
CA ASN A 255 -1.19 -33.42 -8.17
C ASN A 255 -2.21 -34.33 -7.49
N VAL A 256 -3.38 -34.54 -8.10
CA VAL A 256 -4.39 -35.47 -7.57
C VAL A 256 -3.90 -36.91 -7.65
N TYR A 257 -3.29 -37.31 -8.77
CA TYR A 257 -2.82 -38.68 -8.97
C TYR A 257 -1.79 -39.09 -7.90
N ASN A 258 -0.85 -38.21 -7.58
CA ASN A 258 0.20 -38.46 -6.58
C ASN A 258 -0.20 -38.10 -5.14
N ALA A 259 -1.42 -37.62 -4.92
CA ALA A 259 -1.89 -37.29 -3.59
C ALA A 259 -2.31 -38.53 -2.80
N ASP A 260 -1.91 -38.55 -1.52
CA ASP A 260 -2.42 -39.47 -0.52
C ASP A 260 -3.43 -38.74 0.38
N LEU A 261 -4.71 -38.80 0.01
CA LEU A 261 -5.77 -38.10 0.73
C LEU A 261 -5.89 -38.56 2.19
N LYS A 262 -5.57 -39.82 2.46
CA LYS A 262 -5.62 -40.40 3.80
C LYS A 262 -4.45 -39.93 4.64
N ARG A 263 -3.23 -40.03 4.13
CA ARG A 263 -2.02 -39.57 4.84
C ARG A 263 -2.04 -38.07 5.13
N LEU A 264 -2.63 -37.27 4.25
CA LEU A 264 -2.81 -35.83 4.49
C LEU A 264 -3.78 -35.55 5.65
N ALA A 265 -4.92 -36.26 5.72
CA ALA A 265 -5.86 -36.15 6.82
C ALA A 265 -5.27 -36.70 8.13
N GLU A 266 -4.55 -37.81 8.07
CA GLU A 266 -3.81 -38.40 9.19
C GLU A 266 -2.76 -37.42 9.74
N ALA A 267 -1.94 -36.82 8.87
CA ALA A 267 -0.93 -35.85 9.29
C ALA A 267 -1.55 -34.61 9.96
N LEU A 268 -2.73 -34.15 9.49
CA LEU A 268 -3.46 -33.08 10.13
C LEU A 268 -4.01 -33.51 11.50
N ARG A 269 -4.64 -34.69 11.59
CA ARG A 269 -5.14 -35.28 12.83
C ARG A 269 -4.01 -35.36 13.87
N ASP A 270 -2.88 -35.95 13.48
CA ASP A 270 -1.72 -36.17 14.35
C ASP A 270 -1.17 -34.84 14.87
N ALA A 271 -1.00 -33.83 13.99
CA ALA A 271 -0.52 -32.51 14.40
C ALA A 271 -1.45 -31.79 15.39
N VAL A 272 -2.76 -32.07 15.35
CA VAL A 272 -3.72 -31.51 16.32
C VAL A 272 -3.62 -32.23 17.67
N GLY A 273 -3.47 -33.55 17.66
CA GLY A 273 -3.30 -34.41 18.83
C GLY A 273 -4.57 -35.15 19.27
N GLU A 274 -4.41 -36.41 19.65
CA GLU A 274 -5.51 -37.32 20.02
C GLU A 274 -6.15 -36.99 21.38
N SER A 275 -5.37 -36.40 22.28
CA SER A 275 -5.82 -36.03 23.62
C SER A 275 -5.24 -34.68 24.04
N ASP A 276 -5.68 -34.16 25.17
CA ASP A 276 -5.12 -32.94 25.75
C ASP A 276 -3.71 -33.14 26.33
N GLU A 277 -3.08 -34.29 26.08
CA GLU A 277 -1.71 -34.65 26.43
C GLU A 277 -0.81 -34.81 25.19
N ALA A 278 -1.30 -34.49 23.99
CA ALA A 278 -0.52 -34.53 22.74
C ALA A 278 -0.57 -33.20 21.95
N GLU A 279 0.55 -32.89 21.29
CA GLU A 279 0.68 -31.87 20.23
C GLU A 279 0.03 -30.50 20.55
N LEU A 280 -0.78 -29.95 19.64
CA LEU A 280 -1.41 -28.63 19.81
C LEU A 280 -2.33 -28.60 21.03
N ARG A 281 -3.10 -29.65 21.29
CA ARG A 281 -4.04 -29.69 22.42
C ARG A 281 -3.32 -29.66 23.77
N LYS A 282 -2.20 -30.38 23.91
CA LYS A 282 -1.35 -30.27 25.11
C LYS A 282 -0.80 -28.87 25.29
N ALA A 283 -0.25 -28.28 24.23
CA ALA A 283 0.29 -26.94 24.30
C ALA A 283 -0.77 -25.92 24.77
N LEU A 284 -2.00 -26.02 24.26
CA LEU A 284 -3.12 -25.17 24.65
C LEU A 284 -3.55 -25.40 26.11
N LYS A 285 -3.63 -26.66 26.55
CA LYS A 285 -3.94 -27.00 27.95
C LYS A 285 -2.87 -26.46 28.90
N ASP A 286 -1.61 -26.66 28.59
CA ASP A 286 -0.48 -26.19 29.39
C ASP A 286 -0.47 -24.66 29.50
N LEU A 287 -0.71 -23.96 28.38
CA LEU A 287 -0.82 -22.50 28.38
C LEU A 287 -2.01 -22.01 29.23
N ASN A 288 -3.16 -22.68 29.13
CA ASN A 288 -4.35 -22.33 29.90
C ASN A 288 -4.10 -22.46 31.41
N ASN A 289 -3.48 -23.57 31.84
CA ASN A 289 -3.26 -23.89 33.24
C ASN A 289 -2.11 -23.08 33.86
N ASN A 290 -0.94 -23.10 33.22
CA ASN A 290 0.29 -22.60 33.82
C ASN A 290 0.67 -21.20 33.31
N GLY A 291 0.16 -20.80 32.14
CA GLY A 291 0.59 -19.58 31.47
C GLY A 291 2.08 -19.60 31.10
N GLY A 292 2.61 -18.44 30.72
CA GLY A 292 4.04 -18.23 30.47
C GLY A 292 4.42 -18.16 28.99
N ASP A 293 5.51 -17.42 28.73
CA ASP A 293 5.98 -17.14 27.37
C ASP A 293 6.48 -18.41 26.65
N ASP A 294 7.10 -19.35 27.39
CA ASP A 294 7.55 -20.63 26.83
C ASP A 294 6.36 -21.47 26.33
N LYS A 295 5.26 -21.50 27.08
CA LYS A 295 4.04 -22.22 26.72
C LYS A 295 3.30 -21.59 25.55
N ALA A 296 3.28 -20.26 25.49
CA ALA A 296 2.73 -19.56 24.33
C ALA A 296 3.57 -19.83 23.07
N THR A 297 4.89 -19.99 23.21
CA THR A 297 5.79 -20.32 22.09
C THR A 297 5.49 -21.73 21.57
N GLU A 298 5.28 -22.69 22.48
CA GLU A 298 4.87 -24.07 22.16
C GLU A 298 3.54 -24.09 21.39
N VAL A 299 2.52 -23.35 21.84
CA VAL A 299 1.23 -23.22 21.14
C VAL A 299 1.41 -22.69 19.72
N ILE A 300 2.23 -21.66 19.55
CA ILE A 300 2.48 -21.04 18.25
C ILE A 300 3.14 -22.02 17.27
N GLN A 301 4.17 -22.74 17.73
CA GLN A 301 4.86 -23.74 16.91
C GLN A 301 3.90 -24.86 16.46
N LYS A 302 3.13 -25.42 17.41
CA LYS A 302 2.18 -26.49 17.11
C LYS A 302 1.03 -26.02 16.23
N TYR A 303 0.51 -24.81 16.46
CA TYR A 303 -0.52 -24.22 15.61
C TYR A 303 0.00 -24.03 14.17
N ASN A 304 1.23 -23.55 14.01
CA ASN A 304 1.83 -23.38 12.70
C ASN A 304 2.02 -24.71 11.95
N ASP A 305 2.38 -25.79 12.64
CA ASP A 305 2.43 -27.12 12.03
C ASP A 305 1.04 -27.59 11.59
N VAL A 306 0.01 -27.46 12.44
CA VAL A 306 -1.39 -27.77 12.09
C VAL A 306 -1.84 -26.97 10.86
N ALA A 307 -1.53 -25.68 10.80
CA ALA A 307 -1.86 -24.83 9.66
C ALA A 307 -1.13 -25.25 8.38
N ASP A 308 0.15 -25.64 8.47
CA ASP A 308 0.92 -26.14 7.33
C ASP A 308 0.34 -27.49 6.83
N LYS A 309 -0.09 -28.40 7.73
CA LYS A 309 -0.79 -29.64 7.35
C LYS A 309 -2.15 -29.37 6.72
N TYR A 310 -2.95 -28.46 7.30
CA TYR A 310 -4.23 -28.07 6.74
C TYR A 310 -4.08 -27.45 5.35
N LYS A 311 -3.03 -26.64 5.11
CA LYS A 311 -2.73 -26.09 3.79
C LYS A 311 -2.50 -27.19 2.75
N ALA A 312 -1.85 -28.29 3.13
CA ALA A 312 -1.67 -29.44 2.25
C ALA A 312 -3.01 -30.15 1.93
N VAL A 313 -3.92 -30.25 2.90
CA VAL A 313 -5.29 -30.76 2.69
C VAL A 313 -6.11 -29.80 1.80
N LYS A 314 -6.06 -28.49 2.08
CA LYS A 314 -6.75 -27.42 1.34
C LYS A 314 -6.26 -27.30 -0.11
N ALA A 315 -5.00 -27.64 -0.40
CA ALA A 315 -4.48 -27.68 -1.78
C ALA A 315 -5.24 -28.67 -2.69
N LEU A 316 -5.95 -29.64 -2.10
CA LEU A 316 -6.78 -30.63 -2.79
C LEU A 316 -8.28 -30.43 -2.54
N GLU A 317 -8.70 -29.22 -2.14
CA GLU A 317 -10.09 -28.86 -1.86
C GLU A 317 -11.07 -29.33 -2.95
N THR A 318 -10.73 -29.09 -4.21
CA THR A 318 -11.58 -29.47 -5.35
C THR A 318 -11.80 -30.97 -5.39
N THR A 319 -10.76 -31.78 -5.16
CA THR A 319 -10.85 -33.24 -5.08
C THR A 319 -11.69 -33.69 -3.89
N TYR A 320 -11.45 -33.14 -2.69
CA TYR A 320 -12.24 -33.50 -1.51
C TYR A 320 -13.72 -33.15 -1.67
N LYS A 321 -14.04 -32.00 -2.27
CA LYS A 321 -15.43 -31.58 -2.54
C LYS A 321 -16.10 -32.35 -3.68
N ALA A 322 -15.33 -32.93 -4.60
CA ALA A 322 -15.84 -33.70 -5.72
C ALA A 322 -16.25 -35.14 -5.37
N ILE A 323 -15.69 -35.71 -4.29
CA ILE A 323 -15.90 -37.11 -3.90
C ILE A 323 -16.95 -37.16 -2.77
N THR A 324 -18.13 -37.69 -3.08
CA THR A 324 -19.32 -37.70 -2.20
C THR A 324 -19.02 -38.36 -0.85
N GLY A 325 -18.22 -39.41 -0.83
CA GLY A 325 -17.89 -40.16 0.39
C GLY A 325 -17.01 -39.42 1.41
N ILE A 326 -16.32 -38.34 1.02
CA ILE A 326 -15.41 -37.58 1.89
C ILE A 326 -15.76 -36.08 1.98
N LYS A 327 -16.67 -35.60 1.11
CA LYS A 327 -17.04 -34.19 1.01
C LYS A 327 -17.48 -33.59 2.34
N SER A 328 -18.44 -34.23 3.02
CA SER A 328 -18.98 -33.72 4.29
C SER A 328 -17.92 -33.63 5.40
N GLN A 329 -16.99 -34.57 5.42
CA GLN A 329 -15.92 -34.63 6.40
C GLN A 329 -14.91 -33.51 6.14
N TYR A 330 -14.56 -33.26 4.87
CA TYR A 330 -13.71 -32.15 4.48
C TYR A 330 -14.34 -30.79 4.83
N GLU A 331 -15.63 -30.59 4.54
CA GLU A 331 -16.35 -29.36 4.91
C GLU A 331 -16.34 -29.14 6.44
N GLY A 332 -16.44 -30.22 7.23
CA GLY A 332 -16.28 -30.17 8.68
C GLY A 332 -14.87 -29.76 9.12
N VAL A 333 -13.81 -30.26 8.46
CA VAL A 333 -12.42 -29.86 8.71
C VAL A 333 -12.21 -28.39 8.34
N GLU A 334 -12.68 -27.96 7.17
CA GLU A 334 -12.59 -26.58 6.68
C GLU A 334 -13.25 -25.59 7.64
N SER A 335 -14.49 -25.87 8.05
CA SER A 335 -15.23 -25.03 9.00
C SER A 335 -14.49 -24.89 10.33
N LYS A 336 -14.05 -26.02 10.92
CA LYS A 336 -13.42 -26.00 12.25
C LYS A 336 -12.00 -25.47 12.25
N PHE A 337 -11.23 -25.70 11.19
CA PHE A 337 -9.95 -25.04 11.03
C PHE A 337 -10.13 -23.51 10.89
N THR A 338 -11.15 -23.05 10.16
CA THR A 338 -11.44 -21.62 10.00
C THR A 338 -11.83 -20.96 11.33
N GLU A 339 -12.65 -21.63 12.16
CA GLU A 339 -12.97 -21.17 13.52
C GLU A 339 -11.72 -21.07 14.40
N LEU A 340 -10.90 -22.13 14.42
CA LEU A 340 -9.64 -22.18 15.17
C LEU A 340 -8.67 -21.08 14.71
N GLN A 341 -8.51 -20.91 13.40
CA GLN A 341 -7.68 -19.86 12.80
C GLN A 341 -8.18 -18.47 13.14
N THR A 342 -9.50 -18.27 13.19
CA THR A 342 -10.09 -16.99 13.58
C THR A 342 -9.77 -16.66 15.03
N LYS A 343 -9.84 -17.63 15.95
CA LYS A 343 -9.50 -17.41 17.37
C LYS A 343 -8.00 -17.16 17.56
N TYR A 344 -7.16 -17.99 16.96
CA TYR A 344 -5.70 -17.80 16.97
C TYR A 344 -5.33 -16.43 16.44
N SER A 345 -5.88 -16.07 15.27
CA SER A 345 -5.60 -14.79 14.62
C SER A 345 -6.03 -13.61 15.50
N LYS A 346 -7.19 -13.71 16.17
CA LYS A 346 -7.65 -12.65 17.08
C LYS A 346 -6.66 -12.45 18.23
N ALA A 347 -6.16 -13.54 18.82
CA ALA A 347 -5.23 -13.48 19.94
C ALA A 347 -3.89 -12.81 19.55
N ILE A 348 -3.34 -13.15 18.38
CA ILE A 348 -2.09 -12.57 17.86
C ILE A 348 -2.29 -11.09 17.44
N TYR A 349 -3.42 -10.76 16.80
CA TYR A 349 -3.64 -9.42 16.27
C TYR A 349 -3.92 -8.37 17.33
N GLN A 350 -4.41 -8.75 18.51
CA GLN A 350 -4.72 -7.80 19.58
C GLN A 350 -3.57 -6.83 19.89
N TYR A 351 -2.31 -7.26 19.77
CA TYR A 351 -1.17 -6.38 19.94
C TYR A 351 -1.10 -5.29 18.86
N LYS A 352 -1.25 -5.64 17.58
CA LYS A 352 -1.33 -4.67 16.46
C LYS A 352 -2.57 -3.79 16.56
N TRP A 353 -3.68 -4.38 17.01
CA TRP A 353 -4.94 -3.68 17.21
C TRP A 353 -4.77 -2.53 18.21
N HIS A 354 -4.25 -2.81 19.41
CA HIS A 354 -4.09 -1.79 20.44
C HIS A 354 -2.98 -0.78 20.14
N LEU A 355 -1.88 -1.22 19.51
CA LEU A 355 -0.72 -0.35 19.29
C LEU A 355 -0.85 0.53 18.03
N LEU A 356 -1.50 0.05 16.98
CA LEU A 356 -1.55 0.76 15.68
C LEU A 356 -2.99 1.03 15.22
N THR A 357 -3.85 0.02 15.21
CA THR A 357 -5.15 0.12 14.54
C THR A 357 -6.15 0.97 15.33
N MET A 358 -6.28 0.76 16.65
CA MET A 358 -7.13 1.56 17.51
C MET A 358 -6.68 3.04 17.56
N PRO A 359 -5.38 3.35 17.73
CA PRO A 359 -4.89 4.72 17.55
C PRO A 359 -5.22 5.32 16.17
N SER A 360 -5.15 4.54 15.08
CA SER A 360 -5.52 5.04 13.74
C SER A 360 -7.00 5.43 13.66
N ILE A 361 -7.89 4.66 14.28
CA ILE A 361 -9.33 4.96 14.33
C ILE A 361 -9.57 6.22 15.17
N ILE A 362 -8.96 6.29 16.35
CA ILE A 362 -9.06 7.46 17.24
C ILE A 362 -8.57 8.72 16.52
N THR A 363 -7.43 8.66 15.84
CA THR A 363 -6.85 9.83 15.15
C THR A 363 -7.67 10.28 13.94
N ASN A 364 -8.39 9.37 13.27
CA ASN A 364 -9.37 9.74 12.24
C ASN A 364 -10.59 10.47 12.84
N TRP A 365 -11.11 10.01 13.98
CA TRP A 365 -12.17 10.71 14.70
C TRP A 365 -11.72 12.05 15.30
N LEU A 366 -10.47 12.13 15.78
CA LEU A 366 -9.87 13.39 16.22
C LEU A 366 -9.73 14.38 15.07
N ASN A 367 -9.39 13.92 13.85
CA ASN A 367 -9.35 14.77 12.67
C ASN A 367 -10.73 15.34 12.32
N PHE A 368 -11.79 14.54 12.44
CA PHE A 368 -13.16 15.06 12.34
C PHE A 368 -13.46 16.10 13.44
N LEU A 369 -13.11 15.79 14.68
CA LEU A 369 -13.35 16.68 15.82
C LEU A 369 -12.60 18.01 15.69
N THR A 370 -11.38 18.01 15.13
CA THR A 370 -10.63 19.26 14.89
C THR A 370 -11.37 20.21 13.94
N PHE A 371 -12.05 19.70 12.91
CA PHE A 371 -12.88 20.55 12.04
C PHE A 371 -14.12 21.09 12.74
N VAL A 372 -14.75 20.29 13.61
CA VAL A 372 -15.89 20.74 14.42
C VAL A 372 -15.47 21.83 15.41
N ILE A 373 -14.34 21.65 16.09
CA ILE A 373 -13.80 22.67 16.99
C ILE A 373 -13.42 23.93 16.20
N LEU A 374 -12.80 23.78 15.02
CA LEU A 374 -12.46 24.91 14.14
C LEU A 374 -13.71 25.67 13.71
N PHE A 375 -14.81 24.98 13.39
CA PHE A 375 -16.10 25.59 13.07
C PHE A 375 -16.67 26.38 14.26
N ILE A 376 -16.62 25.83 15.47
CA ILE A 376 -17.08 26.51 16.68
C ILE A 376 -16.21 27.75 16.96
N VAL A 377 -14.89 27.62 16.92
CA VAL A 377 -13.95 28.73 17.16
C VAL A 377 -14.07 29.79 16.07
N TYR A 378 -14.37 29.38 14.84
CA TYR A 378 -14.71 30.31 13.78
C TYR A 378 -15.99 31.04 14.18
N ILE A 379 -17.13 30.39 14.36
CA ILE A 379 -18.43 31.06 14.61
C ILE A 379 -18.47 31.86 15.92
N SER A 380 -17.78 31.42 16.96
CA SER A 380 -17.76 32.07 18.28
C SER A 380 -16.84 33.31 18.35
N GLY A 381 -17.16 34.26 19.25
CA GLY A 381 -16.31 35.43 19.53
C GLY A 381 -16.73 36.77 18.92
N GLY A 382 -17.96 36.87 18.38
CA GLY A 382 -18.54 38.14 17.90
C GLY A 382 -17.70 38.84 16.84
N ASP A 383 -17.67 40.18 16.90
CA ASP A 383 -17.02 41.07 15.92
C ASP A 383 -15.48 41.04 15.91
N GLN A 384 -14.83 40.42 16.90
CA GLN A 384 -13.37 40.38 16.98
C GLN A 384 -12.77 38.96 16.89
N GLY A 385 -13.56 37.92 17.21
CA GLY A 385 -13.16 36.51 17.14
C GLY A 385 -11.90 36.13 17.93
N SER A 386 -11.68 34.83 18.17
CA SER A 386 -10.48 34.36 18.89
C SER A 386 -9.38 33.95 17.91
N VAL A 387 -8.59 34.92 17.44
CA VAL A 387 -7.44 34.68 16.53
C VAL A 387 -6.46 33.66 17.14
N THR A 388 -6.19 33.79 18.44
CA THR A 388 -5.28 32.88 19.16
C THR A 388 -5.88 31.48 19.30
N GLY A 389 -7.18 31.36 19.55
CA GLY A 389 -7.87 30.06 19.57
C GLY A 389 -7.82 29.37 18.20
N TYR A 390 -8.06 30.13 17.13
CA TYR A 390 -7.96 29.62 15.75
C TYR A 390 -6.55 29.07 15.46
N TYR A 391 -5.52 29.83 15.82
CA TYR A 391 -4.13 29.41 15.64
C TYR A 391 -3.79 28.11 16.39
N TRP A 392 -4.16 27.99 17.66
CA TRP A 392 -3.86 26.79 18.46
C TRP A 392 -4.63 25.56 17.98
N VAL A 393 -5.88 25.71 17.52
CA VAL A 393 -6.63 24.60 16.91
C VAL A 393 -5.95 24.12 15.63
N MET A 394 -5.46 25.04 14.79
CA MET A 394 -4.69 24.68 13.59
C MET A 394 -3.38 23.97 13.94
N ALA A 395 -2.66 24.44 14.97
CA ALA A 395 -1.44 23.76 15.44
C ALA A 395 -1.73 22.33 15.95
N ILE A 396 -2.79 22.16 16.76
CA ILE A 396 -3.22 20.83 17.24
C ILE A 396 -3.64 19.93 16.07
N SER A 397 -4.33 20.47 15.06
CA SER A 397 -4.68 19.70 13.86
C SER A 397 -3.44 19.21 13.10
N GLY A 398 -2.34 19.97 13.09
CA GLY A 398 -1.06 19.53 12.52
C GLY A 398 -0.47 18.31 13.24
N PHE A 399 -0.58 18.27 14.57
CA PHE A 399 -0.18 17.11 15.37
C PHE A 399 -1.08 15.89 15.10
N VAL A 400 -2.40 16.08 15.05
CA VAL A 400 -3.35 14.99 14.73
C VAL A 400 -3.12 14.45 13.32
N PHE A 401 -2.85 15.35 12.36
CA PHE A 401 -2.54 15.02 10.98
C PHE A 401 -1.28 14.14 10.87
N GLY A 402 -0.17 14.56 11.48
CA GLY A 402 1.09 13.83 11.33
C GLY A 402 1.08 12.43 11.96
N ILE A 403 0.43 12.25 13.11
CA ILE A 403 0.29 10.89 13.69
C ILE A 403 -0.69 10.03 12.88
N ASN A 404 -1.79 10.60 12.36
CA ASN A 404 -2.77 9.86 11.56
C ASN A 404 -2.13 9.34 10.27
N MET A 405 -1.39 10.18 9.55
CA MET A 405 -0.71 9.80 8.30
C MET A 405 0.17 8.56 8.49
N VAL A 406 0.98 8.54 9.56
CA VAL A 406 1.89 7.42 9.84
C VAL A 406 1.13 6.16 10.28
N LEU A 407 0.10 6.30 11.12
CA LEU A 407 -0.72 5.17 11.57
C LEU A 407 -1.51 4.53 10.43
N VAL A 408 -2.07 5.33 9.53
CA VAL A 408 -2.73 4.83 8.31
C VAL A 408 -1.77 4.00 7.47
N TYR A 409 -0.52 4.44 7.32
CA TYR A 409 0.48 3.67 6.56
C TYR A 409 0.86 2.36 7.26
N ALA A 410 0.94 2.39 8.60
CA ALA A 410 1.30 1.24 9.43
C ALA A 410 0.21 0.15 9.52
N VAL A 411 -1.07 0.51 9.34
CA VAL A 411 -2.17 -0.46 9.38
C VAL A 411 -2.05 -1.48 8.24
N ASP A 412 -1.96 -1.00 6.99
CA ASP A 412 -1.78 -1.85 5.82
C ASP A 412 -1.19 -1.12 4.60
N TYR A 413 0.11 -1.33 4.38
CA TYR A 413 0.89 -0.72 3.30
C TYR A 413 0.40 -1.10 1.88
N ARG A 414 -0.45 -2.14 1.72
CA ARG A 414 -0.90 -2.61 0.40
C ARG A 414 -1.82 -1.60 -0.28
N TYR A 415 -2.51 -0.77 0.50
CA TYR A 415 -3.46 0.21 -0.01
C TYR A 415 -2.88 1.64 -0.14
N LEU A 416 -1.59 1.84 0.16
CA LEU A 416 -0.91 3.15 0.05
C LEU A 416 -1.10 3.90 -1.29
N PRO A 417 -1.12 3.25 -2.47
CA PRO A 417 -1.38 3.97 -3.72
C PRO A 417 -2.74 4.68 -3.74
N TYR A 418 -3.77 4.07 -3.13
CA TYR A 418 -5.10 4.67 -3.04
C TYR A 418 -5.14 5.83 -2.07
N TYR A 419 -4.35 5.75 -0.99
CA TYR A 419 -4.14 6.87 -0.08
C TYR A 419 -3.54 8.09 -0.80
N ILE A 420 -2.41 7.90 -1.47
CA ILE A 420 -1.68 8.96 -2.17
C ILE A 420 -2.55 9.52 -3.30
N ALA A 421 -3.34 8.67 -3.96
CA ALA A 421 -4.34 9.13 -4.92
C ALA A 421 -5.40 10.02 -4.28
N GLY A 422 -5.92 9.66 -3.10
CA GLY A 422 -6.86 10.50 -2.34
C GLY A 422 -6.25 11.84 -1.93
N GLU A 423 -5.05 11.81 -1.36
CA GLU A 423 -4.27 12.99 -0.97
C GLU A 423 -4.07 13.96 -2.14
N ASN A 424 -3.69 13.46 -3.31
CA ASN A 424 -3.42 14.29 -4.49
C ASN A 424 -4.66 14.61 -5.34
N SER A 425 -5.81 13.99 -5.06
CA SER A 425 -7.10 14.36 -5.69
C SER A 425 -7.76 15.55 -5.00
N PHE A 426 -7.31 15.87 -3.80
CA PHE A 426 -7.83 16.96 -2.99
C PHE A 426 -7.82 18.33 -3.70
N PRO A 427 -6.74 18.79 -4.36
CA PRO A 427 -6.72 20.01 -5.17
C PRO A 427 -7.89 20.18 -6.16
N ILE A 428 -8.29 19.11 -6.84
CA ILE A 428 -9.41 19.15 -7.79
C ILE A 428 -10.75 19.26 -7.05
N VAL A 429 -10.95 18.44 -6.02
CA VAL A 429 -12.18 18.46 -5.21
C VAL A 429 -12.42 19.84 -4.60
N THR A 430 -11.35 20.44 -4.11
CA THR A 430 -11.38 21.75 -3.45
C THR A 430 -11.62 22.88 -4.43
N SER A 431 -10.99 22.84 -5.60
CA SER A 431 -11.25 23.77 -6.71
C SER A 431 -12.71 23.71 -7.16
N ALA A 432 -13.28 22.51 -7.25
CA ALA A 432 -14.70 22.33 -7.56
C ALA A 432 -15.60 22.95 -6.48
N ILE A 433 -15.32 22.71 -5.20
CA ILE A 433 -16.06 23.31 -4.07
C ILE A 433 -16.03 24.84 -4.15
N LEU A 434 -14.85 25.43 -4.35
CA LEU A 434 -14.69 26.88 -4.43
C LEU A 434 -15.43 27.46 -5.65
N TYR A 435 -15.36 26.79 -6.80
CA TYR A 435 -16.09 27.18 -8.00
C TYR A 435 -17.59 27.22 -7.77
N PHE A 436 -18.18 26.14 -7.23
CA PHE A 436 -19.61 26.09 -6.94
C PHE A 436 -20.02 27.15 -5.91
N THR A 437 -19.26 27.28 -4.83
CA THR A 437 -19.54 28.26 -3.76
C THR A 437 -19.53 29.69 -4.29
N THR A 438 -18.54 30.03 -5.11
CA THR A 438 -18.42 31.37 -5.72
C THR A 438 -19.48 31.60 -6.80
N SER A 439 -19.87 30.57 -7.56
CA SER A 439 -20.91 30.71 -8.57
C SER A 439 -22.29 31.04 -7.96
N ILE A 440 -22.58 30.50 -6.78
CA ILE A 440 -23.88 30.68 -6.10
C ILE A 440 -23.87 31.94 -5.21
N PHE A 441 -22.77 32.16 -4.46
CA PHE A 441 -22.69 33.21 -3.44
C PHE A 441 -21.71 34.34 -3.74
N GLY A 442 -21.13 34.39 -4.95
CA GLY A 442 -20.11 35.39 -5.33
C GLY A 442 -20.61 36.83 -5.46
N ASN A 443 -21.93 37.06 -5.45
CA ASN A 443 -22.47 38.42 -5.49
C ASN A 443 -22.33 39.12 -4.13
N ARG A 444 -21.20 39.82 -3.95
CA ARG A 444 -20.83 40.59 -2.75
C ARG A 444 -21.83 41.68 -2.34
N ARG A 445 -22.74 42.10 -3.22
CA ARG A 445 -23.79 43.08 -2.89
C ARG A 445 -24.99 42.47 -2.17
N LYS A 446 -25.20 41.16 -2.31
CA LYS A 446 -26.36 40.45 -1.75
C LYS A 446 -25.99 39.56 -0.56
N TYR A 447 -24.77 39.05 -0.55
CA TYR A 447 -24.29 38.10 0.45
C TYR A 447 -22.98 38.56 1.07
N ASN A 448 -22.74 38.20 2.34
CA ASN A 448 -21.42 38.27 2.94
C ASN A 448 -20.57 37.11 2.41
N SER A 449 -20.17 37.21 1.13
CA SER A 449 -19.52 36.15 0.36
C SER A 449 -18.25 35.65 1.06
N ASP A 450 -17.46 36.54 1.65
CA ASP A 450 -16.18 36.22 2.29
C ASP A 450 -16.38 35.34 3.55
N TYR A 451 -17.46 35.58 4.31
CA TYR A 451 -17.84 34.73 5.45
C TYR A 451 -18.45 33.39 5.01
N LEU A 452 -19.36 33.42 4.02
CA LEU A 452 -20.07 32.23 3.55
C LEU A 452 -19.15 31.23 2.85
N VAL A 453 -18.14 31.70 2.11
CA VAL A 453 -17.18 30.82 1.43
C VAL A 453 -16.42 29.96 2.44
N VAL A 454 -15.90 30.56 3.52
CA VAL A 454 -15.21 29.80 4.58
C VAL A 454 -16.14 28.88 5.33
N LEU A 455 -17.35 29.36 5.65
CA LEU A 455 -18.34 28.57 6.38
C LEU A 455 -18.72 27.29 5.61
N ILE A 456 -18.96 27.41 4.31
CA ILE A 456 -19.29 26.28 3.44
C ILE A 456 -18.09 25.35 3.33
N ASP A 457 -16.87 25.89 3.22
CA ASP A 457 -15.67 25.07 3.09
C ASP A 457 -15.38 24.24 4.35
N ILE A 458 -15.50 24.85 5.54
CA ILE A 458 -15.39 24.13 6.81
C ILE A 458 -16.51 23.06 6.91
N SER A 459 -17.74 23.40 6.51
CA SER A 459 -18.88 22.47 6.60
C SER A 459 -18.72 21.23 5.71
N ILE A 460 -18.24 21.42 4.47
CA ILE A 460 -17.96 20.30 3.56
C ILE A 460 -16.77 19.49 4.08
N SER A 461 -15.75 20.14 4.65
CA SER A 461 -14.61 19.46 5.27
C SER A 461 -15.05 18.55 6.42
N ILE A 462 -15.98 19.02 7.27
CA ILE A 462 -16.60 18.21 8.32
C ILE A 462 -17.31 16.98 7.74
N ALA A 463 -18.08 17.14 6.67
CA ALA A 463 -18.78 16.03 6.03
C ALA A 463 -17.82 14.98 5.45
N ILE A 464 -16.78 15.41 4.73
CA ILE A 464 -15.76 14.51 4.17
C ILE A 464 -15.01 13.79 5.29
N ALA A 465 -14.58 14.51 6.33
CA ALA A 465 -13.88 13.92 7.47
C ALA A 465 -14.75 12.92 8.26
N LEU A 466 -16.05 13.18 8.39
CA LEU A 466 -17.01 12.25 9.00
C LEU A 466 -17.13 10.96 8.20
N VAL A 467 -17.30 11.07 6.88
CA VAL A 467 -17.38 9.91 5.98
C VAL A 467 -16.07 9.11 6.04
N ALA A 468 -14.91 9.78 6.02
CA ALA A 468 -13.62 9.12 6.16
C ALA A 468 -13.49 8.37 7.50
N ALA A 469 -13.90 8.99 8.62
CA ALA A 469 -13.84 8.34 9.94
C ALA A 469 -14.78 7.12 10.05
N ILE A 470 -16.00 7.21 9.50
CA ILE A 470 -16.95 6.08 9.47
C ILE A 470 -16.40 4.94 8.60
N LEU A 471 -15.94 5.25 7.39
CA LEU A 471 -15.38 4.26 6.47
C LEU A 471 -14.13 3.59 7.06
N TRP A 472 -13.24 4.37 7.67
CA TRP A 472 -12.04 3.85 8.32
C TRP A 472 -12.39 2.92 9.49
N THR A 473 -13.35 3.33 10.33
CA THR A 473 -13.83 2.50 11.45
C THR A 473 -14.41 1.20 10.92
N LYS A 474 -15.34 1.26 9.95
CA LYS A 474 -15.98 0.05 9.39
C LYS A 474 -14.97 -0.88 8.70
N ALA A 475 -14.08 -0.31 7.90
CA ALA A 475 -13.07 -1.05 7.16
C ALA A 475 -12.09 -1.76 8.09
N PHE A 476 -11.66 -1.09 9.17
CA PHE A 476 -10.56 -1.59 10.00
C PHE A 476 -10.98 -2.19 11.34
N TRP A 477 -12.24 -2.08 11.78
CA TRP A 477 -12.66 -2.53 13.13
C TRP A 477 -12.41 -4.01 13.39
N GLU A 478 -12.78 -4.86 12.44
CA GLU A 478 -12.56 -6.30 12.50
C GLU A 478 -11.43 -6.74 11.58
N TYR A 479 -10.73 -5.78 10.96
CA TYR A 479 -9.75 -6.06 9.93
C TYR A 479 -8.52 -6.73 10.48
N ARG A 480 -8.00 -7.65 9.68
CA ARG A 480 -6.86 -8.47 10.05
C ARG A 480 -5.89 -8.53 8.89
N ALA A 481 -4.89 -7.64 8.93
CA ALA A 481 -3.88 -7.52 7.87
C ALA A 481 -3.06 -8.83 7.76
N PRO A 482 -3.18 -9.61 6.66
CA PRO A 482 -2.41 -10.82 6.44
C PRO A 482 -0.92 -10.57 6.65
N LYS A 483 -0.22 -11.59 7.16
CA LYS A 483 1.21 -11.47 7.43
C LYS A 483 1.98 -11.09 6.17
N ALA A 484 2.82 -10.05 6.29
CA ALA A 484 3.96 -9.83 5.41
C ALA A 484 5.17 -10.57 6.02
N ASP A 485 5.89 -11.36 5.24
CA ASP A 485 7.14 -11.94 5.71
C ASP A 485 8.13 -10.83 6.10
N ARG A 486 8.92 -11.07 7.15
CA ARG A 486 9.91 -10.10 7.61
C ARG A 486 10.86 -9.84 6.46
N ASP A 487 10.81 -8.63 5.95
CA ASP A 487 11.56 -8.27 4.78
C ASP A 487 12.97 -7.82 5.20
N SER A 488 13.99 -8.39 4.55
CA SER A 488 15.36 -7.90 4.68
C SER A 488 15.55 -6.80 3.63
N PRO A 489 15.96 -5.58 4.02
CA PRO A 489 16.17 -4.51 3.07
C PRO A 489 17.21 -4.96 2.03
N LYS A 490 16.80 -5.00 0.77
CA LYS A 490 17.72 -5.31 -0.33
C LYS A 490 18.26 -3.99 -0.90
N ALA A 491 19.40 -4.05 -1.60
CA ALA A 491 20.02 -2.86 -2.19
C ALA A 491 19.08 -2.14 -3.19
N GLU A 492 18.14 -2.87 -3.77
CA GLU A 492 17.10 -2.38 -4.68
C GLU A 492 16.12 -1.40 -4.02
N VAL A 493 16.07 -1.30 -2.68
CA VAL A 493 15.28 -0.29 -1.95
C VAL A 493 15.91 1.11 -2.04
N ILE A 494 17.21 1.20 -2.32
CA ILE A 494 17.94 2.47 -2.33
C ILE A 494 17.36 3.43 -3.37
N SER A 495 17.09 2.94 -4.58
CA SER A 495 16.55 3.79 -5.65
C SER A 495 15.17 4.38 -5.32
N PRO A 496 14.14 3.59 -4.97
CA PRO A 496 12.84 4.15 -4.60
C PRO A 496 12.91 5.03 -3.33
N ALA A 497 13.81 4.74 -2.39
CA ALA A 497 14.05 5.63 -1.24
C ALA A 497 14.59 7.00 -1.70
N LEU A 498 15.56 7.03 -2.61
CA LEU A 498 16.11 8.27 -3.17
C LEU A 498 15.06 9.06 -3.95
N LEU A 499 14.20 8.40 -4.73
CA LEU A 499 13.07 9.06 -5.42
C LEU A 499 12.17 9.79 -4.42
N VAL A 500 11.81 9.13 -3.31
CA VAL A 500 10.98 9.71 -2.25
C VAL A 500 11.70 10.88 -1.57
N LEU A 501 12.99 10.73 -1.21
CA LEU A 501 13.76 11.75 -0.51
C LEU A 501 14.01 12.99 -1.36
N VAL A 502 14.41 12.81 -2.62
CA VAL A 502 14.65 13.93 -3.56
C VAL A 502 13.32 14.61 -3.90
N GLY A 503 12.29 13.81 -4.21
CA GLY A 503 10.95 14.30 -4.48
C GLY A 503 10.44 15.16 -3.32
N MET A 504 10.19 14.57 -2.14
CA MET A 504 9.63 15.30 -1.01
C MET A 504 10.55 16.41 -0.49
N GLY A 505 11.87 16.20 -0.45
CA GLY A 505 12.80 17.13 0.16
C GLY A 505 13.02 18.40 -0.66
N LEU A 506 13.26 18.27 -1.96
CA LEU A 506 13.75 19.38 -2.78
C LEU A 506 12.63 20.33 -3.24
N VAL A 507 11.40 19.83 -3.40
CA VAL A 507 10.30 20.60 -4.02
C VAL A 507 10.04 21.93 -3.32
N TYR A 508 9.93 21.95 -1.98
CA TYR A 508 9.59 23.17 -1.24
C TYR A 508 10.76 24.13 -1.01
N SER A 509 11.98 23.72 -1.35
CA SER A 509 13.11 24.65 -1.39
C SER A 509 13.00 25.65 -2.54
N ILE A 510 12.30 25.27 -3.62
CA ILE A 510 12.16 26.05 -4.85
C ILE A 510 10.72 26.52 -5.05
N TYR A 511 9.74 25.62 -4.90
CA TYR A 511 8.33 25.89 -5.15
C TYR A 511 7.56 26.16 -3.84
N PRO A 512 6.63 27.13 -3.78
CA PRO A 512 6.31 28.11 -4.82
C PRO A 512 7.23 29.35 -4.80
N GLY A 513 8.09 29.48 -3.78
CA GLY A 513 8.76 30.73 -3.43
C GLY A 513 9.71 31.29 -4.50
N ILE A 514 10.56 30.45 -5.09
CA ILE A 514 11.50 30.84 -6.15
C ILE A 514 10.82 30.69 -7.53
N ALA A 515 10.23 29.53 -7.79
CA ALA A 515 9.46 29.26 -9.00
C ALA A 515 8.05 28.84 -8.61
N PRO A 516 6.97 29.53 -9.04
CA PRO A 516 6.97 30.66 -9.97
C PRO A 516 7.33 32.02 -9.34
N GLY A 517 7.35 32.13 -8.01
CA GLY A 517 7.25 33.41 -7.29
C GLY A 517 8.28 34.52 -7.59
N MET A 518 9.50 34.18 -8.01
CA MET A 518 10.56 35.14 -8.34
C MET A 518 10.96 35.15 -9.82
N ILE A 519 10.50 34.16 -10.59
CA ILE A 519 10.95 33.91 -11.97
C ILE A 519 9.87 34.24 -12.98
N VAL A 520 8.60 33.98 -12.64
CA VAL A 520 7.45 34.14 -13.53
C VAL A 520 6.84 35.53 -13.32
N PRO A 521 6.34 36.18 -14.39
CA PRO A 521 5.54 37.40 -14.26
C PRO A 521 4.32 37.20 -13.36
N PHE A 522 4.03 38.18 -12.49
CA PHE A 522 3.01 38.08 -11.45
C PHE A 522 1.63 37.60 -11.94
N TYR A 523 1.14 38.10 -13.07
CA TYR A 523 -0.17 37.74 -13.64
C TYR A 523 -0.30 36.28 -14.12
N LEU A 524 0.82 35.56 -14.22
CA LEU A 524 0.85 34.15 -14.63
C LEU A 524 0.95 33.20 -13.44
N ILE A 525 1.36 33.66 -12.26
CA ILE A 525 1.57 32.83 -11.06
C ILE A 525 0.29 32.05 -10.74
N ASP A 526 -0.83 32.75 -10.59
CA ASP A 526 -2.13 32.14 -10.26
C ASP A 526 -2.58 31.11 -11.32
N LYS A 527 -2.28 31.35 -12.60
CA LYS A 527 -2.61 30.41 -13.68
C LYS A 527 -1.78 29.14 -13.61
N ILE A 528 -0.50 29.25 -13.25
CA ILE A 528 0.38 28.09 -13.07
C ILE A 528 -0.11 27.26 -11.90
N GLU A 529 -0.45 27.89 -10.78
CA GLU A 529 -0.99 27.20 -9.61
C GLU A 529 -2.29 26.45 -9.95
N MET A 530 -3.22 27.07 -10.68
CA MET A 530 -4.45 26.39 -11.14
C MET A 530 -4.18 25.17 -12.02
N VAL A 531 -3.22 25.27 -12.95
CA VAL A 531 -2.82 24.14 -13.81
C VAL A 531 -2.22 23.02 -12.98
N LEU A 532 -1.33 23.35 -12.04
CA LEU A 532 -0.71 22.37 -11.15
C LEU A 532 -1.75 21.65 -10.31
N LEU A 533 -2.69 22.37 -9.68
CA LEU A 533 -3.78 21.77 -8.89
C LEU A 533 -4.59 20.70 -9.66
N ILE A 534 -4.68 20.80 -10.99
CA ILE A 534 -5.33 19.79 -11.83
C ILE A 534 -4.36 18.67 -12.21
N LEU A 535 -3.13 19.03 -12.59
CA LEU A 535 -2.14 18.06 -13.08
C LEU A 535 -1.62 17.11 -12.00
N THR A 536 -1.51 17.55 -10.74
CA THR A 536 -0.99 16.74 -9.61
C THR A 536 -1.79 15.49 -9.33
N THR A 537 -3.09 15.49 -9.63
CA THR A 537 -3.98 14.35 -9.38
C THR A 537 -3.70 13.17 -10.31
N PHE A 538 -3.21 13.42 -11.53
CA PHE A 538 -3.11 12.37 -12.55
C PHE A 538 -2.05 11.30 -12.25
N PRO A 539 -0.78 11.63 -11.89
CA PRO A 539 0.21 10.60 -11.66
C PRO A 539 -0.24 9.59 -10.59
N PRO A 540 -0.61 9.98 -9.36
CA PRO A 540 -1.04 9.03 -8.33
C PRO A 540 -2.25 8.18 -8.73
N LEU A 541 -3.23 8.75 -9.45
CA LEU A 541 -4.39 7.99 -9.95
C LEU A 541 -3.99 6.95 -11.00
N ILE A 542 -3.12 7.30 -11.95
CA ILE A 542 -2.62 6.36 -12.96
C ILE A 542 -1.92 5.18 -12.27
N PHE A 543 -1.13 5.45 -11.23
CA PHE A 543 -0.45 4.42 -10.42
C PHE A 543 -1.41 3.56 -9.59
N ALA A 544 -2.47 4.16 -9.04
CA ALA A 544 -3.52 3.42 -8.34
C ALA A 544 -4.31 2.51 -9.30
N PHE A 545 -4.66 3.02 -10.49
CA PHE A 545 -5.39 2.25 -11.50
C PHE A 545 -4.56 1.13 -12.12
N THR A 546 -3.28 1.38 -12.43
CA THR A 546 -2.36 0.31 -12.90
C THR A 546 -2.22 -0.77 -11.84
N THR A 547 -2.21 -0.43 -10.55
CA THR A 547 -2.21 -1.42 -9.46
C THR A 547 -3.49 -2.28 -9.41
N LYS A 548 -4.67 -1.73 -9.77
CA LYS A 548 -5.93 -2.47 -9.80
C LYS A 548 -6.13 -3.30 -11.06
N TYR A 549 -5.96 -2.68 -12.23
CA TYR A 549 -6.38 -3.22 -13.52
C TYR A 549 -5.25 -3.87 -14.32
N ALA A 550 -4.00 -3.54 -14.03
CA ALA A 550 -2.83 -4.12 -14.69
C ALA A 550 -1.75 -4.46 -13.64
N PRO A 551 -2.04 -5.37 -12.68
CA PRO A 551 -1.12 -5.68 -11.58
C PRO A 551 0.24 -6.20 -12.05
N ASN A 552 0.32 -6.74 -13.27
CA ASN A 552 1.55 -7.24 -13.90
C ASN A 552 2.38 -6.14 -14.56
N TRP A 553 1.90 -4.89 -14.58
CA TRP A 553 2.60 -3.69 -15.07
C TRP A 553 2.58 -2.59 -14.00
N SER A 554 2.31 -2.93 -12.75
CA SER A 554 2.33 -2.01 -11.62
C SER A 554 3.74 -1.96 -11.02
N PRO A 555 4.13 -0.89 -10.32
CA PRO A 555 5.28 -0.95 -9.41
C PRO A 555 5.11 -2.02 -8.30
N LYS A 556 3.90 -2.58 -8.13
CA LYS A 556 3.51 -3.63 -7.16
C LYS A 556 3.45 -5.07 -7.68
N THR A 557 4.16 -5.38 -8.74
CA THR A 557 4.06 -6.66 -9.43
C THR A 557 4.28 -7.91 -8.56
N LYS A 558 3.35 -8.87 -8.67
CA LYS A 558 3.40 -10.19 -8.03
C LYS A 558 4.26 -11.15 -8.87
N PHE A 559 5.07 -11.97 -8.22
CA PHE A 559 5.59 -13.21 -8.82
C PHE A 559 4.43 -14.21 -8.91
N LEU A 560 3.90 -14.48 -10.11
CA LEU A 560 2.83 -15.47 -10.32
C LEU A 560 3.44 -16.87 -10.49
N LEU A 561 3.93 -17.45 -9.38
CA LEU A 561 4.04 -18.90 -9.16
C LEU A 561 4.17 -19.17 -7.65
N THR A 562 3.03 -19.39 -7.00
CA THR A 562 2.80 -20.14 -5.74
C THR A 562 3.67 -19.88 -4.50
N THR A 563 4.46 -18.80 -4.41
CA THR A 563 5.19 -18.47 -3.19
C THR A 563 5.29 -16.96 -3.02
N PHE A 564 4.93 -16.47 -1.83
CA PHE A 564 4.81 -15.05 -1.48
C PHE A 564 6.11 -14.28 -1.70
N SER A 565 6.25 -13.63 -2.86
CA SER A 565 7.31 -12.66 -3.12
C SER A 565 6.80 -11.51 -3.99
N PHE A 566 6.99 -10.28 -3.52
CA PHE A 566 6.83 -9.08 -4.33
C PHE A 566 8.03 -8.98 -5.27
N GLY A 567 7.78 -9.03 -6.57
CA GLY A 567 8.82 -8.87 -7.58
C GLY A 567 9.18 -7.40 -7.66
N GLY A 568 10.31 -7.04 -7.05
CA GLY A 568 10.89 -5.70 -7.08
C GLY A 568 11.33 -5.26 -8.48
N TRP A 569 12.39 -4.46 -8.59
CA TRP A 569 12.90 -3.91 -9.85
C TRP A 569 13.63 -4.97 -10.72
N LYS A 570 13.07 -6.17 -10.80
CA LYS A 570 13.64 -7.34 -11.46
C LYS A 570 12.74 -7.82 -12.60
N GLU A 571 13.35 -8.52 -13.55
CA GLU A 571 12.63 -9.24 -14.60
C GLU A 571 11.83 -10.39 -13.98
N TYR A 572 10.57 -10.55 -14.39
CA TYR A 572 9.75 -11.71 -14.05
C TYR A 572 8.97 -12.18 -15.29
N GLU A 573 8.62 -13.47 -15.30
CA GLU A 573 7.83 -14.04 -16.39
C GLU A 573 6.32 -13.98 -16.09
N ASP A 574 5.59 -13.26 -16.91
CA ASP A 574 4.13 -13.31 -17.00
C ASP A 574 3.69 -13.13 -18.46
N ASN A 575 3.12 -14.19 -19.06
CA ASN A 575 2.75 -14.24 -20.49
C ASN A 575 3.80 -13.66 -21.46
N GLY A 576 5.07 -13.65 -21.06
CA GLY A 576 6.17 -12.90 -21.67
C GLY A 576 7.21 -12.50 -20.61
N LYS A 577 8.38 -12.01 -21.03
CA LYS A 577 9.34 -11.40 -20.10
C LYS A 577 8.84 -9.99 -19.78
N VAL A 578 8.45 -9.74 -18.53
CA VAL A 578 8.07 -8.40 -18.09
C VAL A 578 9.26 -7.78 -17.38
N TYR A 579 9.63 -6.61 -17.88
CA TYR A 579 10.84 -5.91 -17.51
C TYR A 579 10.55 -4.88 -16.42
N GLY A 580 10.61 -5.30 -15.15
CA GLY A 580 10.47 -4.41 -14.00
C GLY A 580 11.52 -3.28 -13.94
N TRP A 581 12.61 -3.37 -14.71
CA TRP A 581 13.61 -2.30 -14.84
C TRP A 581 13.07 -1.04 -15.52
N LEU A 582 11.92 -1.11 -16.21
CA LEU A 582 11.27 0.09 -16.78
C LEU A 582 11.06 1.18 -15.71
N TRP A 583 10.87 0.79 -14.45
CA TRP A 583 10.69 1.75 -13.36
C TRP A 583 11.96 2.53 -13.00
N HIS A 584 13.17 1.99 -13.29
CA HIS A 584 14.42 2.76 -13.21
C HIS A 584 14.43 3.96 -14.17
N PHE A 585 13.57 3.98 -15.20
CA PHE A 585 13.44 5.16 -16.06
C PHE A 585 13.10 6.42 -15.24
N PHE A 586 12.30 6.28 -14.18
CA PHE A 586 11.92 7.42 -13.34
C PHE A 586 13.07 7.91 -12.44
N ASP A 587 14.16 7.15 -12.30
CA ASP A 587 15.39 7.59 -11.61
C ASP A 587 16.01 8.81 -12.28
N ILE A 588 15.79 9.00 -13.59
CA ILE A 588 16.26 10.19 -14.32
C ILE A 588 15.57 11.48 -13.87
N LEU A 589 14.40 11.39 -13.22
CA LEU A 589 13.67 12.56 -12.74
C LEU A 589 14.35 13.21 -11.54
N ALA A 590 15.05 12.45 -10.71
CA ALA A 590 15.79 12.98 -9.57
C ALA A 590 16.93 13.94 -9.99
N PRO A 591 17.89 13.55 -10.87
CA PRO A 591 18.90 14.49 -11.35
C PRO A 591 18.30 15.62 -12.17
N LEU A 592 17.22 15.37 -12.94
CA LEU A 592 16.51 16.43 -13.66
C LEU A 592 15.96 17.50 -12.69
N GLN A 593 15.30 17.09 -11.60
CA GLN A 593 14.77 18.02 -10.61
C GLN A 593 15.88 18.82 -9.91
N ILE A 594 17.00 18.18 -9.58
CA ILE A 594 18.18 18.84 -8.99
C ILE A 594 18.77 19.87 -9.96
N ILE A 595 18.95 19.50 -11.23
CA ILE A 595 19.47 20.41 -12.27
C ILE A 595 18.55 21.62 -12.42
N LEU A 596 17.22 21.41 -12.48
CA LEU A 596 16.25 22.50 -12.55
C LEU A 596 16.33 23.42 -11.32
N ALA A 597 16.47 22.87 -10.12
CA ALA A 597 16.65 23.66 -8.90
C ALA A 597 17.90 24.56 -8.96
N VAL A 598 19.03 24.00 -9.42
CA VAL A 598 20.27 24.75 -9.61
C VAL A 598 20.10 25.84 -10.67
N ILE A 599 19.43 25.53 -11.79
CA ILE A 599 19.15 26.52 -12.85
C ILE A 599 18.29 27.67 -12.32
N PHE A 600 17.27 27.39 -11.50
CA PHE A 600 16.42 28.43 -10.92
C PHE A 600 17.19 29.34 -9.96
N ILE A 601 17.99 28.77 -9.06
CA ILE A 601 18.84 29.53 -8.13
C ILE A 601 19.88 30.36 -8.90
N TYR A 602 20.50 29.78 -9.91
CA TYR A 602 21.45 30.47 -10.77
C TYR A 602 20.80 31.64 -11.51
N SER A 603 19.58 31.43 -12.03
CA SER A 603 18.85 32.44 -12.82
C SER A 603 18.51 33.69 -12.00
N ILE A 604 18.21 33.55 -10.70
CA ILE A 604 17.93 34.70 -9.83
C ILE A 604 19.21 35.46 -9.40
N HIS A 605 20.39 34.80 -9.38
CA HIS A 605 21.67 35.45 -9.01
C HIS A 605 22.37 36.10 -10.20
N TYR A 606 22.27 35.50 -11.39
CA TYR A 606 22.96 35.96 -12.59
C TYR A 606 21.95 36.38 -13.66
N ARG A 607 21.22 37.47 -13.41
CA ARG A 607 20.14 37.96 -14.29
C ARG A 607 20.58 38.27 -15.73
N ASP A 608 21.84 38.67 -15.92
CA ASP A 608 22.37 39.04 -17.24
C ASP A 608 22.89 37.84 -18.05
N SER A 609 22.95 36.65 -17.45
CA SER A 609 23.35 35.42 -18.15
C SER A 609 22.36 35.07 -19.27
N SER A 610 22.84 34.42 -20.34
CA SER A 610 21.99 33.96 -21.44
C SER A 610 20.91 32.97 -20.98
N ILE A 611 21.24 32.14 -19.98
CA ILE A 611 20.34 31.19 -19.35
C ILE A 611 19.24 31.94 -18.59
N SER A 612 19.59 32.90 -17.74
CA SER A 612 18.60 33.67 -16.96
C SER A 612 17.68 34.48 -17.86
N ARG A 613 18.21 35.17 -18.88
CA ARG A 613 17.41 35.94 -19.85
C ARG A 613 16.38 35.09 -20.62
N SER A 614 16.66 33.79 -20.78
CA SER A 614 15.76 32.84 -21.45
C SER A 614 14.66 32.29 -20.53
N ILE A 615 14.81 32.46 -19.20
CA ILE A 615 13.94 31.86 -18.19
C ILE A 615 13.18 32.95 -17.41
N VAL A 616 13.88 33.91 -16.81
CA VAL A 616 13.29 34.94 -15.96
C VAL A 616 12.44 35.90 -16.79
N ASN A 617 11.21 36.17 -16.32
CA ASN A 617 10.22 37.00 -16.98
C ASN A 617 9.81 36.55 -18.39
N GLN A 618 10.19 35.33 -18.82
CA GLN A 618 9.75 34.72 -20.07
C GLN A 618 8.54 33.81 -19.80
N PRO A 619 7.30 34.21 -20.17
CA PRO A 619 6.08 33.55 -19.71
C PRO A 619 6.02 32.06 -20.09
N LYS A 620 6.45 31.70 -21.31
CA LYS A 620 6.35 30.32 -21.81
C LYS A 620 7.36 29.38 -21.14
N MET A 621 8.64 29.78 -21.12
CA MET A 621 9.73 28.93 -20.61
C MET A 621 9.69 28.79 -19.10
N SER A 622 9.48 29.89 -18.35
CA SER A 622 9.38 29.84 -16.89
C SER A 622 8.21 28.97 -16.41
N THR A 623 7.06 29.09 -17.06
CA THR A 623 5.89 28.23 -16.79
C THR A 623 6.18 26.77 -17.07
N PHE A 624 6.70 26.47 -18.26
CA PHE A 624 7.00 25.11 -18.66
C PHE A 624 7.98 24.42 -17.70
N LEU A 625 9.07 25.10 -17.35
CA LEU A 625 10.08 24.56 -16.43
C LEU A 625 9.55 24.41 -15.00
N THR A 626 8.70 25.33 -14.53
CA THR A 626 8.07 25.25 -13.21
C THR A 626 7.11 24.06 -13.14
N ILE A 627 6.31 23.85 -14.19
CA ILE A 627 5.41 22.70 -14.29
C ILE A 627 6.21 21.40 -14.32
N ILE A 628 7.26 21.30 -15.15
CA ILE A 628 8.12 20.10 -15.19
C ILE A 628 8.74 19.83 -13.83
N PHE A 629 9.29 20.84 -13.17
CA PHE A 629 9.91 20.70 -11.86
C PHE A 629 8.95 20.12 -10.83
N TYR A 630 7.72 20.65 -10.79
CA TYR A 630 6.69 20.18 -9.87
C TYR A 630 6.18 18.77 -10.25
N MET A 631 5.99 18.48 -11.54
CA MET A 631 5.55 17.16 -11.98
C MET A 631 6.60 16.08 -11.75
N CYS A 632 7.90 16.41 -11.81
CA CYS A 632 8.96 15.47 -11.44
C CYS A 632 8.80 14.99 -9.99
N HIS A 633 8.52 15.92 -9.07
CA HIS A 633 8.24 15.60 -7.67
C HIS A 633 7.08 14.60 -7.53
N GLU A 634 5.92 14.90 -8.12
CA GLU A 634 4.71 14.07 -8.00
C GLU A 634 4.90 12.66 -8.58
N ILE A 635 5.54 12.57 -9.74
CA ILE A 635 5.81 11.27 -10.38
C ILE A 635 6.78 10.44 -9.53
N MET A 636 7.80 11.06 -8.93
CA MET A 636 8.75 10.37 -8.05
C MET A 636 8.09 9.87 -6.76
N LEU A 637 7.12 10.60 -6.18
CA LEU A 637 6.38 10.08 -5.03
C LEU A 637 5.42 8.95 -5.40
N ALA A 638 4.70 9.11 -6.51
CA ALA A 638 3.76 8.11 -6.99
C ALA A 638 4.44 6.78 -7.39
N THR A 639 5.71 6.83 -7.81
CA THR A 639 6.55 5.65 -8.11
C THR A 639 7.31 5.13 -6.88
N GLY A 640 7.90 6.05 -6.11
CA GLY A 640 8.81 5.76 -5.01
C GLY A 640 8.15 5.02 -3.84
N PHE A 641 6.99 5.49 -3.37
CA PHE A 641 6.28 4.82 -2.25
C PHE A 641 5.82 3.40 -2.60
N PRO A 642 5.15 3.14 -3.74
CA PRO A 642 4.88 1.77 -4.18
C PRO A 642 6.15 0.96 -4.43
N GLY A 643 7.23 1.57 -4.93
CA GLY A 643 8.52 0.93 -5.12
C GLY A 643 9.17 0.44 -3.81
N LEU A 644 9.07 1.23 -2.73
CA LEU A 644 9.55 0.83 -1.39
C LEU A 644 8.81 -0.41 -0.89
N VAL A 645 7.50 -0.49 -1.15
CA VAL A 645 6.67 -1.63 -0.75
C VAL A 645 7.14 -2.94 -1.40
N CYS A 646 7.65 -2.88 -2.62
CA CYS A 646 7.84 -4.07 -3.45
C CYS A 646 9.28 -4.59 -3.44
N ASN A 647 10.22 -3.79 -2.95
CA ASN A 647 11.62 -4.17 -2.81
C ASN A 647 11.98 -4.60 -1.39
N SER A 648 11.02 -5.08 -0.59
CA SER A 648 11.31 -5.51 0.79
C SER A 648 11.77 -4.34 1.69
N GLY A 649 11.22 -3.14 1.47
CA GLY A 649 11.49 -1.94 2.26
C GLY A 649 10.36 -1.53 3.21
N VAL A 650 9.34 -2.37 3.40
CA VAL A 650 8.14 -2.00 4.17
C VAL A 650 8.47 -1.88 5.66
N THR A 651 9.09 -2.90 6.25
CA THR A 651 9.19 -3.01 7.72
C THR A 651 10.15 -1.97 8.33
N TRP A 652 11.23 -1.64 7.62
CA TRP A 652 12.33 -0.85 8.19
C TRP A 652 12.64 0.45 7.44
N VAL A 653 12.15 0.62 6.21
CA VAL A 653 12.60 1.73 5.34
C VAL A 653 11.46 2.69 4.99
N LEU A 654 10.24 2.21 4.79
CA LEU A 654 9.10 3.01 4.31
C LEU A 654 8.81 4.23 5.20
N LEU A 655 8.43 4.02 6.46
CA LEU A 655 8.06 5.12 7.35
C LEU A 655 9.26 6.01 7.74
N PRO A 656 10.47 5.47 8.00
CA PRO A 656 11.64 6.30 8.21
C PRO A 656 11.98 7.19 7.00
N THR A 657 11.87 6.67 5.77
CA THR A 657 12.08 7.46 4.55
C THR A 657 11.05 8.58 4.43
N GLN A 658 9.79 8.30 4.75
CA GLN A 658 8.73 9.31 4.80
C GLN A 658 9.03 10.41 5.82
N TRP A 659 9.46 10.04 7.02
CA TRP A 659 9.78 11.00 8.07
C TRP A 659 11.00 11.86 7.72
N VAL A 660 12.07 11.26 7.19
CA VAL A 660 13.23 12.02 6.70
C VAL A 660 12.85 12.92 5.53
N GLY A 661 12.02 12.44 4.60
CA GLY A 661 11.46 13.25 3.52
C GLY A 661 10.68 14.46 4.04
N ALA A 662 9.79 14.26 5.02
CA ALA A 662 9.02 15.33 5.66
C ALA A 662 9.92 16.32 6.43
N LEU A 663 10.97 15.85 7.11
CA LEU A 663 11.95 16.73 7.75
C LEU A 663 12.64 17.62 6.73
N LEU A 664 13.16 17.02 5.65
CA LEU A 664 13.81 17.77 4.57
C LEU A 664 12.85 18.81 3.99
N MET A 665 11.62 18.38 3.71
CA MET A 665 10.54 19.21 3.19
C MET A 665 10.33 20.48 4.03
N VAL A 666 10.05 20.30 5.33
CA VAL A 666 9.71 21.40 6.24
C VAL A 666 10.92 22.30 6.49
N PHE A 667 12.10 21.74 6.77
CA PHE A 667 13.29 22.54 7.02
C PHE A 667 13.75 23.32 5.79
N LEU A 668 13.70 22.71 4.60
CA LEU A 668 14.07 23.39 3.36
C LEU A 668 13.04 24.45 2.95
N ALA A 669 11.76 24.25 3.25
CA ALA A 669 10.74 25.29 3.07
C ALA A 669 11.04 26.54 3.92
N PHE A 670 11.30 26.34 5.22
CA PHE A 670 11.71 27.43 6.11
C PHE A 670 12.98 28.12 5.65
N TYR A 671 13.94 27.32 5.20
CA TYR A 671 15.20 27.81 4.67
C TYR A 671 15.03 28.68 3.42
N SER A 672 14.19 28.23 2.48
CA SER A 672 13.84 28.96 1.26
C SER A 672 13.19 30.30 1.57
N ILE A 673 12.29 30.36 2.55
CA ILE A 673 11.69 31.62 3.02
C ILE A 673 12.75 32.57 3.57
N GLY A 674 13.67 32.07 4.41
CA GLY A 674 14.77 32.86 4.95
C GLY A 674 15.68 33.40 3.86
N TYR A 675 15.98 32.57 2.87
CA TYR A 675 16.78 32.92 1.70
C TYR A 675 16.13 34.00 0.83
N ILE A 676 14.85 33.84 0.47
CA ILE A 676 14.11 34.84 -0.33
C ILE A 676 14.01 36.17 0.43
N THR A 677 13.84 36.12 1.75
CA THR A 677 13.76 37.32 2.60
C THR A 677 15.08 38.11 2.57
N GLU A 678 16.23 37.42 2.67
CA GLU A 678 17.53 38.07 2.54
C GLU A 678 17.77 38.57 1.11
N TYR A 679 17.43 37.77 0.10
CA TYR A 679 17.58 38.15 -1.32
C TYR A 679 16.82 39.45 -1.63
N LYS A 680 15.58 39.58 -1.16
CA LYS A 680 14.75 40.78 -1.37
C LYS A 680 15.23 42.02 -0.60
N ARG A 681 16.18 41.87 0.34
CA ARG A 681 16.69 42.97 1.17
C ARG A 681 17.73 43.82 0.44
N HIS A 682 18.44 43.23 -0.52
CA HIS A 682 19.55 43.87 -1.22
C HIS A 682 19.09 44.39 -2.58
N ASP A 683 19.59 45.58 -2.95
CA ASP A 683 19.39 46.13 -4.29
C ASP A 683 20.30 45.39 -5.29
N PRO A 684 19.81 44.95 -6.47
CA PRO A 684 20.63 44.42 -7.54
C PRO A 684 21.87 45.26 -7.91
N SER A 685 21.89 46.57 -7.67
CA SER A 685 23.05 47.43 -7.96
C SER A 685 24.17 47.38 -6.92
N GLU A 686 23.88 46.97 -5.68
CA GLU A 686 24.84 46.88 -4.57
C GLU A 686 24.87 45.45 -4.03
N TRP A 687 25.30 44.52 -4.89
CA TRP A 687 25.20 43.10 -4.57
C TRP A 687 26.19 42.70 -3.46
N PRO A 688 25.72 42.11 -2.34
CA PRO A 688 26.56 41.88 -1.15
C PRO A 688 27.67 40.85 -1.36
N THR A 689 27.59 40.06 -2.43
CA THR A 689 28.59 39.05 -2.79
C THR A 689 29.42 39.44 -4.01
N ASP A 690 29.34 40.70 -4.45
CA ASP A 690 30.17 41.18 -5.55
C ASP A 690 31.67 41.15 -5.16
N GLY A 691 32.52 40.69 -6.07
CA GLY A 691 33.95 40.45 -5.82
C GLY A 691 34.29 39.27 -4.88
N MET A 692 33.31 38.49 -4.39
CA MET A 692 33.56 37.28 -3.59
C MET A 692 33.84 36.06 -4.48
N THR A 693 34.65 35.11 -4.00
CA THR A 693 34.77 33.80 -4.65
C THR A 693 33.45 33.04 -4.58
N TRP A 694 33.19 32.17 -5.55
CA TRP A 694 31.94 31.40 -5.64
C TRP A 694 31.57 30.69 -4.33
N TRP A 695 32.54 30.05 -3.67
CA TRP A 695 32.31 29.36 -2.40
C TRP A 695 31.97 30.31 -1.25
N ASN A 696 32.64 31.46 -1.17
CA ASN A 696 32.38 32.46 -0.13
C ASN A 696 31.01 33.13 -0.33
N SER A 697 30.62 33.37 -1.59
CA SER A 697 29.28 33.84 -1.94
C SER A 697 28.20 32.85 -1.50
N VAL A 698 28.34 31.57 -1.86
CA VAL A 698 27.40 30.51 -1.43
C VAL A 698 27.33 30.45 0.10
N CYS A 699 28.46 30.43 0.79
CA CYS A 699 28.50 30.41 2.26
C CYS A 699 27.83 31.64 2.90
N TYR A 700 28.00 32.83 2.31
CA TYR A 700 27.35 34.06 2.77
C TYR A 700 25.83 33.92 2.73
N TRP A 701 25.28 33.57 1.56
CA TRP A 701 23.84 33.39 1.36
C TRP A 701 23.30 32.30 2.27
N LEU A 702 24.03 31.18 2.40
CA LEU A 702 23.59 30.08 3.24
C LEU A 702 23.55 30.46 4.73
N LYS A 703 24.54 31.23 5.19
CA LYS A 703 24.63 31.70 6.58
C LYS A 703 23.53 32.73 6.90
N MET A 704 23.29 33.68 6.00
CA MET A 704 22.28 34.71 6.20
C MET A 704 20.87 34.13 6.17
N ALA A 705 20.58 33.23 5.23
CA ALA A 705 19.32 32.49 5.16
C ALA A 705 19.07 31.70 6.47
N SER A 706 20.09 31.01 7.00
CA SER A 706 20.00 30.28 8.27
C SER A 706 19.68 31.20 9.46
N LYS A 707 20.31 32.38 9.55
CA LYS A 707 20.07 33.35 10.62
C LYS A 707 18.61 33.84 10.65
N ILE A 708 18.06 34.17 9.48
CA ILE A 708 16.65 34.60 9.36
C ILE A 708 15.71 33.44 9.65
N THR A 709 16.02 32.25 9.14
CA THR A 709 15.25 31.03 9.38
C THR A 709 15.11 30.75 10.87
N ASN A 710 16.19 30.85 11.64
CA ASN A 710 16.17 30.68 13.09
C ASN A 710 15.34 31.75 13.82
N LYS A 711 15.30 32.99 13.31
CA LYS A 711 14.43 34.04 13.85
C LYS A 711 12.95 33.69 13.59
N ASN A 712 12.61 33.31 12.37
CA ASN A 712 11.25 32.93 11.98
C ASN A 712 10.76 31.69 12.75
N PHE A 713 11.63 30.70 12.92
CA PHE A 713 11.33 29.49 13.68
C PHE A 713 10.95 29.79 15.14
N LYS A 714 11.71 30.66 15.82
CA LYS A 714 11.40 31.07 17.20
C LYS A 714 10.07 31.81 17.32
N GLN A 715 9.68 32.57 16.30
CA GLN A 715 8.42 33.32 16.31
C GLN A 715 7.17 32.42 16.25
N LEU A 716 7.29 31.17 15.79
CA LEU A 716 6.17 30.22 15.75
C LEU A 716 5.73 29.73 17.14
N PHE A 717 6.61 29.81 18.14
CA PHE A 717 6.30 29.40 19.52
C PHE A 717 5.72 30.53 20.37
N THR A 718 5.22 31.60 19.76
CA THR A 718 4.69 32.77 20.49
C THR A 718 3.30 32.51 21.06
N THR A 719 3.07 32.93 22.29
CA THR A 719 1.81 32.72 23.04
C THR A 719 0.72 33.75 22.75
N ASP A 720 1.07 34.89 22.14
CA ASP A 720 0.14 35.97 21.77
C ASP A 720 0.37 36.41 20.32
N LEU A 721 -0.35 35.75 19.41
CA LEU A 721 -0.24 35.98 17.97
C LEU A 721 -0.69 37.40 17.58
N ARG A 722 -1.72 37.94 18.25
CA ARG A 722 -2.28 39.26 17.96
C ARG A 722 -1.27 40.36 18.29
N ARG A 723 -0.63 40.29 19.46
CA ARG A 723 0.45 41.21 19.85
C ARG A 723 1.69 41.03 18.98
N GLY A 724 2.05 39.79 18.63
CA GLY A 724 3.17 39.47 17.74
C GLY A 724 3.03 40.06 16.34
N LEU A 725 1.86 39.93 15.72
CA LEU A 725 1.56 40.50 14.40
C LEU A 725 1.63 42.04 14.40
N ILE A 726 1.14 42.70 15.46
CA ILE A 726 1.20 44.16 15.62
C ILE A 726 2.65 44.64 15.78
N ILE A 727 3.51 43.88 16.48
CA ILE A 727 4.94 44.21 16.64
C ILE A 727 5.70 44.00 15.32
N CYS A 728 5.45 42.91 14.59
CA CYS A 728 6.03 42.69 13.26
C CYS A 728 5.67 43.82 12.27
N HIS A 729 4.44 44.36 12.35
CA HIS A 729 4.07 45.53 11.55
C HIS A 729 4.92 46.78 11.86
N LYS A 730 5.29 46.99 13.13
CA LYS A 730 6.17 48.11 13.52
C LYS A 730 7.60 47.91 13.00
N GLU A 731 8.15 46.70 13.01
CA GLU A 731 9.48 46.42 12.44
C GLU A 731 9.51 46.62 10.91
N ILE A 732 8.43 46.28 10.19
CA ILE A 732 8.32 46.45 8.73
C ILE A 732 8.15 47.93 8.33
N LYS A 733 7.63 48.79 9.20
CA LYS A 733 7.52 50.25 8.95
C LYS A 733 8.85 51.01 9.13
N PHE A 734 9.81 50.47 9.88
CA PHE A 734 11.07 51.16 10.17
C PHE A 734 12.17 51.18 9.08
N PRO A 735 12.09 50.52 7.90
CA PRO A 735 13.05 50.74 6.82
C PRO A 735 12.56 51.67 5.69
N ILE A 736 11.33 52.19 5.71
CA ILE A 736 10.76 52.97 4.57
C ILE A 736 10.68 54.49 4.86
N HIS A 737 11.03 54.94 6.07
CA HIS A 737 11.09 56.37 6.40
C HIS A 737 12.49 56.79 6.86
N THR A 738 13.45 56.74 5.94
CA THR A 738 14.59 57.66 5.94
C THR A 738 15.09 57.81 4.51
N ASN A 739 15.11 59.06 4.05
CA ASN A 739 15.58 59.58 2.75
C ASN A 739 14.55 59.65 1.61
N ILE A 740 13.55 60.50 1.82
CA ILE A 740 13.15 61.45 0.78
C ILE A 740 13.48 62.85 1.33
N ASN A 741 14.62 63.37 0.89
CA ASN A 741 14.84 64.76 0.54
C ASN A 741 15.60 64.75 -0.78
#